data_AF-A0A933MKM4-F1
#
_entry.id   AF-A0A933MKM4-F1
#
_cell.length_a   1.000
_cell.length_b   1.000
_cell.length_c   1.000
_cell.angle_alpha   90.00
_cell.angle_beta   90.00
_cell.angle_gamma   90.00
#
_symmetry.space_group_name_H-M   'P 1'
#
loop_
_entity.id
_entity.type
_entity.pdbx_description
1 polymer ?
#
loop_
_entity_poly.entity_id
_entity_poly.type
_entity_poly.pdbx_seq_one_letter_code
_entity_poly.pdbx_strand_id
1 'polypeptide(L)'
;MKINLTIIISILLTAGLVALGFTSWQVYQERQRLHIDLERRAVLLGESISDGLVAQLEKGRIKPVQRIIDRVNQSSSRLSGLAVYDLRDSIVALTEGFIPHKSAVVEFRNRQFGSDSLAASFQRSGGRQVYLFIRALSGDSLKAGMLVAVYDASYIDRQIAGIWKGSFIRWFVQALVIAFVTLLVIRWSILRPLDTLVDWMRDIRTSGKSRGRPPPAFFEPLKKEVDQMADTIAEARAMATEEAKLRATAEAIWTPERLKEEVRQLLDGRVLVAVSNREPYMHVHRGKAVDCIVPASGLVTAMEPVLKACGGIWVAAGMGDADRETVDDKNVIRVPPDDPRYTLRRVWMSKEEEEGFYYGFSNEGLWPLCHVAHARPTFRIEDWRYYQEINIRFADVVIEEVHGLEKPLILVQDYHFALLPRLIKKRRPDAQVAIFWHIPWPNPESFGICPWQKDLLYGMLGADMIGFHTQYHCNNFMETVDRALESQITWEHFSVKIAGHTTLVKPFPISIAFTPRDFEATGTPSTVGELLKEYGIKAEIIGVGVDRIDYTKGIVERFLAIERFLERYPAYQGKFTFVELGAPSRTHIKRYADMVSEVEAEAERINWRFKTKEWRPILFLKKHHSHQDIQPWYRAAQVCLVTSLHDGMNLVAKEFIASRGTNDGTLILSRFAGAARELRDALIVNPYDVEQTAEALRFALEMPVAEQQERMQRMRQQLVSHNIYLWAADLIRELTAIRLPVNTAGGPKTEETGAT
;
A
#
# COMPACT_ATOMS: atom_id res chain seq x y z
N MET A 1 4.95 -27.94 0.70
CA MET A 1 3.77 -28.84 0.84
C MET A 1 2.92 -28.97 -0.41
N LYS A 2 2.61 -27.87 -1.14
CA LYS A 2 1.73 -27.93 -2.32
C LYS A 2 2.23 -28.85 -3.45
N ILE A 3 3.54 -28.85 -3.75
CA ILE A 3 4.13 -29.67 -4.84
C ILE A 3 4.02 -31.18 -4.55
N ASN A 4 4.26 -31.60 -3.31
CA ASN A 4 4.17 -33.02 -2.93
C ASN A 4 2.73 -33.55 -3.03
N LEU A 5 1.72 -32.70 -2.75
CA LEU A 5 0.32 -33.10 -2.81
C LEU A 5 -0.13 -33.33 -4.26
N THR A 6 0.29 -32.48 -5.21
CA THR A 6 -0.08 -32.61 -6.63
C THR A 6 0.46 -33.89 -7.25
N ILE A 7 1.72 -34.27 -6.94
CA ILE A 7 2.33 -35.50 -7.45
C ILE A 7 1.62 -36.73 -6.88
N ILE A 8 1.31 -36.73 -5.58
CA ILE A 8 0.58 -37.84 -4.94
C ILE A 8 -0.81 -37.99 -5.55
N ILE A 9 -1.54 -36.89 -5.73
CA ILE A 9 -2.88 -36.90 -6.34
C ILE A 9 -2.81 -37.41 -7.78
N SER A 10 -1.81 -36.99 -8.56
CA SER A 10 -1.65 -37.45 -9.94
C SER A 10 -1.36 -38.96 -10.01
N ILE A 11 -0.48 -39.48 -9.15
CA ILE A 11 -0.17 -40.92 -9.12
C ILE A 11 -1.40 -41.74 -8.70
N LEU A 12 -2.15 -41.27 -7.70
CA LEU A 12 -3.38 -41.94 -7.25
C LEU A 12 -4.46 -41.93 -8.34
N LEU A 13 -4.62 -40.83 -9.08
CA LEU A 13 -5.56 -40.73 -10.19
C LEU A 13 -5.20 -41.67 -11.34
N THR A 14 -3.94 -41.68 -11.76
CA THR A 14 -3.49 -42.55 -12.86
C THR A 14 -3.60 -44.03 -12.48
N ALA A 15 -3.15 -44.41 -11.28
CA ALA A 15 -3.27 -45.78 -10.80
C ALA A 15 -4.74 -46.21 -10.66
N GLY A 16 -5.61 -45.31 -10.17
CA GLY A 16 -7.05 -45.55 -10.06
C GLY A 16 -7.73 -45.79 -11.41
N LEU A 17 -7.38 -45.00 -12.44
CA LEU A 17 -7.91 -45.17 -13.80
C LEU A 17 -7.51 -46.53 -14.41
N VAL A 18 -6.24 -46.92 -14.28
CA VAL A 18 -5.75 -48.22 -14.78
C VAL A 18 -6.42 -49.38 -14.04
N ALA A 19 -6.54 -49.29 -12.71
CA ALA A 19 -7.21 -50.28 -11.87
C ALA A 19 -8.68 -50.47 -12.25
N LEU A 20 -9.39 -49.37 -12.49
CA LEU A 20 -10.79 -49.38 -12.86
C LEU A 20 -11.00 -49.98 -14.26
N GLY A 21 -10.12 -49.65 -15.21
CA GLY A 21 -10.11 -50.26 -16.54
C GLY A 21 -9.89 -51.77 -16.47
N PHE A 22 -8.87 -52.22 -15.73
CA PHE A 22 -8.56 -53.64 -15.59
C PHE A 22 -9.67 -54.42 -14.86
N THR A 23 -10.24 -53.86 -13.79
CA THR A 23 -11.34 -54.49 -13.05
C THR A 23 -12.59 -54.61 -13.91
N SER A 24 -12.90 -53.57 -14.69
CA SER A 24 -14.04 -53.59 -15.63
C SER A 24 -13.84 -54.66 -16.70
N TRP A 25 -12.63 -54.78 -17.24
CA TRP A 25 -12.29 -55.82 -18.21
C TRP A 25 -12.39 -57.23 -17.61
N GLN A 26 -11.86 -57.44 -16.40
CA GLN A 26 -11.94 -58.71 -15.68
C GLN A 26 -13.39 -59.11 -15.39
N VAL A 27 -14.22 -58.16 -14.96
CA VAL A 27 -15.65 -58.39 -14.70
C VAL A 27 -16.38 -58.75 -16.00
N TYR A 28 -16.07 -58.07 -17.10
CA TYR A 28 -16.65 -58.39 -18.40
C TYR A 28 -16.29 -59.81 -18.84
N GLN A 29 -15.00 -60.20 -18.73
CA GLN A 29 -14.56 -61.56 -19.08
C GLN A 29 -15.21 -62.63 -18.20
N GLU A 30 -15.22 -62.43 -16.88
CA GLU A 30 -15.76 -63.44 -15.97
C GLU A 30 -17.27 -63.58 -16.10
N ARG A 31 -17.99 -62.48 -16.37
CA ARG A 31 -19.42 -62.52 -16.69
C ARG A 31 -19.68 -63.37 -17.93
N GLN A 32 -18.96 -63.13 -19.02
CA GLN A 32 -19.10 -63.91 -20.25
C GLN A 32 -18.80 -65.40 -20.02
N ARG A 33 -17.72 -65.70 -19.30
CA ARG A 33 -17.34 -67.08 -18.95
C ARG A 33 -18.44 -67.79 -18.16
N LEU A 34 -19.02 -67.14 -17.15
CA LEU A 34 -20.08 -67.73 -16.31
C LEU A 34 -21.40 -67.92 -17.09
N HIS A 35 -21.74 -66.99 -17.99
CA HIS A 35 -22.88 -67.18 -18.88
C HIS A 35 -22.67 -68.42 -19.75
N ILE A 36 -21.56 -68.50 -20.49
CA ILE A 36 -21.24 -69.62 -21.39
C ILE A 36 -21.22 -70.97 -20.65
N ASP A 37 -20.64 -71.03 -19.44
CA ASP A 37 -20.62 -72.25 -18.64
C ASP A 37 -22.05 -72.69 -18.24
N LEU A 38 -22.92 -71.75 -17.88
CA LEU A 38 -24.32 -72.06 -17.56
C LEU A 38 -25.10 -72.55 -18.80
N GLU A 39 -24.89 -71.93 -19.97
CA GLU A 39 -25.54 -72.36 -21.21
C GLU A 39 -25.11 -73.77 -21.59
N ARG A 40 -23.80 -74.06 -21.56
CA ARG A 40 -23.27 -75.40 -21.87
C ARG A 40 -23.83 -76.47 -20.93
N ARG A 41 -23.90 -76.20 -19.63
CA ARG A 41 -24.49 -77.13 -18.66
C ARG A 41 -25.97 -77.38 -18.93
N ALA A 42 -26.72 -76.33 -19.29
CA ALA A 42 -28.14 -76.45 -19.59
C ALA A 42 -28.39 -77.32 -20.82
N VAL A 43 -27.59 -77.14 -21.88
CA VAL A 43 -27.65 -77.97 -23.10
C VAL A 43 -27.30 -79.42 -22.80
N LEU A 44 -26.17 -79.67 -22.12
CA LEU A 44 -25.72 -81.03 -21.78
C LEU A 44 -26.71 -81.79 -20.90
N LEU A 45 -27.29 -81.11 -19.89
CA LEU A 45 -28.31 -81.71 -19.04
C LEU A 45 -29.56 -82.03 -19.87
N GLY A 46 -30.01 -81.09 -20.70
CA GLY A 46 -31.12 -81.29 -21.61
C GLY A 46 -30.92 -82.52 -22.50
N GLU A 47 -29.76 -82.67 -23.13
CA GLU A 47 -29.44 -83.82 -24.00
C GLU A 47 -29.41 -85.12 -23.23
N SER A 48 -28.71 -85.16 -22.10
CA SER A 48 -28.53 -86.39 -21.33
C SER A 48 -29.84 -87.02 -20.83
N ILE A 49 -30.89 -86.22 -20.66
CA ILE A 49 -32.18 -86.69 -20.14
C ILE A 49 -33.26 -86.79 -21.22
N SER A 50 -33.09 -86.15 -22.38
CA SER A 50 -34.11 -86.09 -23.44
C SER A 50 -34.53 -87.48 -23.91
N ASP A 51 -33.58 -88.34 -24.28
CA ASP A 51 -33.87 -89.68 -24.80
C ASP A 51 -34.62 -90.54 -23.77
N GLY A 52 -34.22 -90.44 -22.50
CA GLY A 52 -34.87 -91.13 -21.40
C GLY A 52 -36.30 -90.64 -21.14
N LEU A 53 -36.55 -89.34 -21.34
CA LEU A 53 -37.88 -88.75 -21.22
C LEU A 53 -38.78 -89.12 -22.41
N VAL A 54 -38.27 -89.01 -23.64
CA VAL A 54 -39.00 -89.38 -24.88
C VAL A 54 -39.46 -90.84 -24.81
N ALA A 55 -38.56 -91.77 -24.48
CA ALA A 55 -38.87 -93.19 -24.43
C ALA A 55 -39.96 -93.58 -23.40
N GLN A 56 -40.12 -92.79 -22.32
CA GLN A 56 -41.18 -93.01 -21.32
C GLN A 56 -42.48 -92.29 -21.68
N LEU A 57 -42.38 -91.13 -22.33
CA LEU A 57 -43.53 -90.36 -22.82
C LEU A 57 -44.27 -91.09 -23.94
N GLU A 58 -43.56 -91.68 -24.91
CA GLU A 58 -44.17 -92.50 -25.98
C GLU A 58 -44.91 -93.72 -25.43
N LYS A 59 -44.47 -94.26 -24.29
CA LYS A 59 -45.12 -95.39 -23.59
C LYS A 59 -46.28 -94.95 -22.69
N GLY A 60 -46.60 -93.64 -22.63
CA GLY A 60 -47.66 -93.07 -21.79
C GLY A 60 -47.41 -93.18 -20.28
N ARG A 61 -46.17 -93.39 -19.84
CA ARG A 61 -45.86 -93.67 -18.43
C ARG A 61 -45.42 -92.40 -17.69
N ILE A 62 -46.32 -91.81 -16.91
CA ILE A 62 -46.07 -90.55 -16.17
C ILE A 62 -45.16 -90.74 -14.94
N LYS A 63 -45.36 -91.81 -14.14
CA LYS A 63 -44.59 -92.04 -12.90
C LYS A 63 -43.07 -92.16 -13.13
N PRO A 64 -42.57 -92.86 -14.18
CA PRO A 64 -41.15 -92.87 -14.52
C PRO A 64 -40.60 -91.50 -14.94
N VAL A 65 -41.35 -90.71 -15.71
CA VAL A 65 -40.96 -89.35 -16.13
C VAL A 65 -40.74 -88.45 -14.91
N GLN A 66 -41.67 -88.47 -13.95
CA GLN A 66 -41.54 -87.74 -12.69
C GLN A 66 -40.28 -88.14 -11.91
N ARG A 67 -39.98 -89.45 -11.79
CA ARG A 67 -38.76 -89.93 -11.10
C ARG A 67 -37.46 -89.47 -11.78
N ILE A 68 -37.45 -89.37 -13.11
CA ILE A 68 -36.27 -88.91 -13.87
C ILE A 68 -36.01 -87.44 -13.54
N ILE A 69 -37.01 -86.57 -13.64
CA ILE A 69 -36.82 -85.14 -13.38
C ILE A 69 -36.51 -84.85 -11.91
N ASP A 70 -37.11 -85.56 -10.96
CA ASP A 70 -36.83 -85.38 -9.53
C ASP A 70 -35.40 -85.79 -9.17
N ARG A 71 -34.91 -86.90 -9.73
CA ARG A 71 -33.52 -87.34 -9.53
C ARG A 71 -32.54 -86.31 -10.08
N VAL A 72 -32.82 -85.78 -11.27
CA VAL A 72 -31.95 -84.79 -11.93
C VAL A 72 -31.93 -83.49 -11.12
N ASN A 73 -33.09 -83.03 -10.65
CA ASN A 73 -33.22 -81.85 -9.80
C ASN A 73 -32.45 -81.97 -8.48
N GLN A 74 -32.46 -83.15 -7.85
CA GLN A 74 -31.68 -83.41 -6.64
C GLN A 74 -30.17 -83.48 -6.89
N SER A 75 -29.75 -84.02 -8.04
CA SER A 75 -28.32 -84.18 -8.37
C SER A 75 -27.66 -82.90 -8.92
N SER A 76 -28.44 -81.96 -9.46
CA SER A 76 -27.91 -80.79 -10.16
C SER A 76 -27.88 -79.56 -9.27
N SER A 77 -26.70 -79.23 -8.73
CA SER A 77 -26.50 -77.97 -8.04
C SER A 77 -26.80 -76.81 -9.00
N ARG A 78 -27.71 -75.89 -8.61
CA ARG A 78 -28.16 -74.68 -9.33
C ARG A 78 -29.38 -74.83 -10.24
N LEU A 79 -29.90 -76.04 -10.42
CA LEU A 79 -31.21 -76.21 -11.03
C LEU A 79 -32.28 -75.77 -10.01
N SER A 80 -33.12 -74.82 -10.40
CA SER A 80 -34.23 -74.33 -9.57
C SER A 80 -35.50 -75.15 -9.79
N GLY A 81 -35.62 -75.79 -10.95
CA GLY A 81 -36.66 -76.78 -11.22
C GLY A 81 -36.73 -77.20 -12.68
N LEU A 82 -37.47 -78.27 -12.92
CA LEU A 82 -37.76 -78.86 -14.22
C LEU A 82 -39.27 -79.07 -14.38
N ALA A 83 -39.75 -78.90 -15.60
CA ALA A 83 -41.10 -79.32 -15.98
C ALA A 83 -41.09 -79.93 -17.38
N VAL A 84 -41.90 -80.97 -17.55
CA VAL A 84 -42.15 -81.62 -18.84
C VAL A 84 -43.60 -81.34 -19.22
N TYR A 85 -43.78 -80.78 -20.41
CA TYR A 85 -45.09 -80.44 -20.98
C TYR A 85 -45.46 -81.41 -22.09
N ASP A 86 -46.74 -81.77 -22.19
CA ASP A 86 -47.28 -82.49 -23.35
C ASP A 86 -47.51 -81.55 -24.53
N LEU A 87 -47.94 -82.09 -25.67
CA LEU A 87 -48.27 -81.32 -26.88
C LEU A 87 -49.45 -80.34 -26.71
N ARG A 88 -50.22 -80.46 -25.63
CA ARG A 88 -51.37 -79.59 -25.30
C ARG A 88 -51.00 -78.54 -24.24
N ASP A 89 -49.71 -78.30 -24.00
CA ASP A 89 -49.14 -77.44 -22.96
C ASP A 89 -49.58 -77.81 -21.52
N SER A 90 -50.04 -79.04 -21.32
CA SER A 90 -50.37 -79.53 -19.99
C SER A 90 -49.10 -80.09 -19.35
N ILE A 91 -48.86 -79.73 -18.09
CA ILE A 91 -47.70 -80.20 -17.34
C ILE A 91 -47.89 -81.69 -17.05
N VAL A 92 -47.00 -82.52 -17.57
CA VAL A 92 -46.97 -83.98 -17.37
C VAL A 92 -46.24 -84.33 -16.09
N ALA A 93 -45.15 -83.62 -15.82
CA ALA A 93 -44.32 -83.82 -14.64
C ALA A 93 -43.67 -82.48 -14.26
N LEU A 94 -43.57 -82.20 -12.97
CA LEU A 94 -42.93 -81.00 -12.44
C LEU A 94 -42.19 -81.30 -11.16
N THR A 95 -41.04 -80.67 -10.97
CA THR A 95 -40.29 -80.75 -9.71
C THR A 95 -40.88 -79.79 -8.67
N GLU A 96 -40.80 -80.16 -7.40
CA GLU A 96 -41.25 -79.31 -6.29
C GLU A 96 -40.62 -77.90 -6.34
N GLY A 97 -41.44 -76.86 -6.19
CA GLY A 97 -40.99 -75.46 -6.24
C GLY A 97 -40.85 -74.84 -7.65
N PHE A 98 -41.16 -75.59 -8.72
CA PHE A 98 -41.16 -75.04 -10.08
C PHE A 98 -42.28 -74.00 -10.28
N ILE A 99 -41.92 -72.81 -10.77
CA ILE A 99 -42.87 -71.76 -11.12
C ILE A 99 -43.17 -71.84 -12.63
N PRO A 100 -44.43 -72.05 -13.07
CA PRO A 100 -44.74 -72.23 -14.49
C PRO A 100 -44.51 -70.95 -15.32
N HIS A 101 -43.52 -70.98 -16.21
CA HIS A 101 -43.21 -69.90 -17.15
C HIS A 101 -44.08 -70.00 -18.43
N LYS A 102 -45.41 -69.97 -18.29
CA LYS A 102 -46.38 -70.24 -19.38
C LYS A 102 -46.18 -69.36 -20.62
N SER A 103 -45.87 -68.08 -20.46
CA SER A 103 -45.66 -67.15 -21.59
C SER A 103 -44.47 -67.55 -22.46
N ALA A 104 -43.35 -67.91 -21.84
CA ALA A 104 -42.14 -68.34 -22.56
C ALA A 104 -42.33 -69.68 -23.27
N VAL A 105 -43.10 -70.61 -22.67
CA VAL A 105 -43.45 -71.90 -23.31
C VAL A 105 -44.35 -71.70 -24.52
N VAL A 106 -45.36 -70.82 -24.42
CA VAL A 106 -46.25 -70.49 -25.55
C VAL A 106 -45.48 -69.78 -26.66
N GLU A 107 -44.60 -68.84 -26.32
CA GLU A 107 -43.75 -68.13 -27.30
C GLU A 107 -42.80 -69.07 -28.03
N PHE A 108 -42.16 -70.00 -27.32
CA PHE A 108 -41.29 -71.01 -27.92
C PHE A 108 -42.04 -71.86 -28.94
N ARG A 109 -43.25 -72.34 -28.60
CA ARG A 109 -44.06 -73.15 -29.52
C ARG A 109 -44.51 -72.38 -30.76
N ASN A 110 -44.97 -71.13 -30.59
CA ASN A 110 -45.51 -70.33 -31.70
C ASN A 110 -44.47 -70.02 -32.78
N ARG A 111 -43.17 -70.07 -32.44
CA ARG A 111 -42.07 -69.81 -33.38
C ARG A 111 -41.75 -70.99 -34.35
N GLN A 112 -42.61 -72.02 -34.43
CA GLN A 112 -42.50 -73.18 -35.36
C GLN A 112 -41.09 -73.79 -35.46
N PHE A 113 -40.45 -74.07 -34.32
CA PHE A 113 -39.14 -74.69 -34.39
C PHE A 113 -39.21 -76.21 -34.71
N GLY A 114 -38.19 -76.70 -35.44
CA GLY A 114 -38.05 -78.09 -35.92
C GLY A 114 -37.88 -79.14 -34.80
N SER A 115 -37.74 -80.41 -35.16
CA SER A 115 -37.71 -81.55 -34.22
C SER A 115 -36.60 -81.48 -33.15
N ASP A 116 -35.54 -80.69 -33.36
CA ASP A 116 -34.41 -80.57 -32.45
C ASP A 116 -34.19 -79.14 -31.92
N SER A 117 -35.29 -78.40 -31.78
CA SER A 117 -35.23 -77.01 -31.39
C SER A 117 -34.96 -76.78 -29.91
N LEU A 118 -34.11 -75.80 -29.62
CA LEU A 118 -33.87 -75.27 -28.28
C LEU A 118 -34.03 -73.76 -28.26
N ALA A 119 -34.47 -73.21 -27.13
CA ALA A 119 -34.41 -71.80 -26.82
C ALA A 119 -33.91 -71.60 -25.40
N ALA A 120 -33.10 -70.56 -25.22
CA ALA A 120 -32.63 -70.20 -23.91
C ALA A 120 -32.60 -68.68 -23.74
N SER A 121 -32.91 -68.20 -22.54
CA SER A 121 -32.86 -66.77 -22.24
C SER A 121 -32.65 -66.51 -20.76
N PHE A 122 -31.95 -65.41 -20.45
CA PHE A 122 -31.88 -64.86 -19.10
C PHE A 122 -33.11 -64.00 -18.85
N GLN A 123 -33.85 -64.30 -17.78
CA GLN A 123 -35.04 -63.56 -17.38
C GLN A 123 -35.01 -63.26 -15.90
N ARG A 124 -35.84 -62.32 -15.45
CA ARG A 124 -35.99 -62.01 -14.04
C ARG A 124 -37.33 -62.56 -13.55
N SER A 125 -37.29 -63.47 -12.58
CA SER A 125 -38.48 -64.11 -12.01
C SER A 125 -38.41 -64.05 -10.49
N GLY A 126 -39.48 -63.56 -9.84
CA GLY A 126 -39.51 -63.39 -8.39
C GLY A 126 -38.38 -62.50 -7.82
N GLY A 127 -37.90 -61.52 -8.59
CA GLY A 127 -36.79 -60.62 -8.21
C GLY A 127 -35.38 -61.19 -8.42
N ARG A 128 -35.24 -62.49 -8.74
CA ARG A 128 -33.98 -63.19 -9.00
C ARG A 128 -33.70 -63.32 -10.49
N GLN A 129 -32.43 -63.34 -10.88
CA GLN A 129 -32.05 -63.61 -12.26
C GLN A 129 -32.02 -65.12 -12.47
N VAL A 130 -32.78 -65.60 -13.45
CA VAL A 130 -32.88 -67.02 -13.79
C VAL A 130 -32.53 -67.22 -15.26
N TYR A 131 -31.97 -68.38 -15.57
CA TYR A 131 -31.75 -68.81 -16.94
C TYR A 131 -32.77 -69.89 -17.29
N LEU A 132 -33.63 -69.57 -18.26
CA LEU A 132 -34.67 -70.46 -18.75
C LEU A 132 -34.15 -71.19 -19.98
N PHE A 133 -34.16 -72.52 -19.95
CA PHE A 133 -33.79 -73.38 -21.05
C PHE A 133 -34.99 -74.25 -21.44
N ILE A 134 -35.36 -74.23 -22.72
CA ILE A 134 -36.49 -74.98 -23.28
C ILE A 134 -35.98 -75.83 -24.44
N ARG A 135 -36.30 -77.13 -24.43
CA ARG A 135 -35.99 -78.05 -25.53
C ARG A 135 -37.23 -78.83 -25.94
N ALA A 136 -37.44 -78.96 -27.25
CA ALA A 136 -38.46 -79.85 -27.79
C ALA A 136 -38.02 -81.31 -27.64
N LEU A 137 -38.92 -82.17 -27.17
CA LEU A 137 -38.72 -83.61 -27.08
C LEU A 137 -39.41 -84.25 -28.29
N SER A 138 -38.63 -84.81 -29.22
CA SER A 138 -39.15 -85.50 -30.41
C SER A 138 -38.67 -86.96 -30.44
N GLY A 139 -39.56 -87.88 -30.83
CA GLY A 139 -39.28 -89.30 -31.02
C GLY A 139 -39.73 -89.77 -32.40
N ASP A 140 -39.39 -91.01 -32.77
CA ASP A 140 -39.55 -91.57 -34.12
C ASP A 140 -41.01 -91.64 -34.61
N SER A 141 -42.01 -91.46 -33.74
CA SER A 141 -43.43 -91.62 -34.07
C SER A 141 -44.36 -90.43 -33.75
N LEU A 142 -43.81 -89.20 -33.77
CA LEU A 142 -44.42 -87.87 -33.50
C LEU A 142 -43.93 -87.22 -32.19
N LYS A 143 -43.89 -85.86 -32.19
CA LYS A 143 -43.37 -84.99 -31.11
C LYS A 143 -43.90 -85.43 -29.73
N ALA A 144 -43.02 -85.70 -28.77
CA ALA A 144 -43.36 -86.28 -27.47
C ALA A 144 -43.61 -85.24 -26.35
N GLY A 145 -43.21 -83.98 -26.53
CA GLY A 145 -43.46 -82.92 -25.55
C GLY A 145 -42.39 -81.82 -25.55
N MET A 146 -42.30 -81.06 -24.44
CA MET A 146 -41.25 -80.06 -24.22
C MET A 146 -40.65 -80.19 -22.82
N LEU A 147 -39.33 -80.09 -22.72
CA LEU A 147 -38.61 -79.99 -21.46
C LEU A 147 -38.30 -78.52 -21.18
N VAL A 148 -38.65 -78.06 -19.99
CA VAL A 148 -38.33 -76.72 -19.48
C VAL A 148 -37.48 -76.86 -18.23
N ALA A 149 -36.28 -76.29 -18.26
CA ALA A 149 -35.35 -76.24 -17.14
C ALA A 149 -35.11 -74.78 -16.73
N VAL A 150 -35.17 -74.51 -15.42
CA VAL A 150 -34.91 -73.18 -14.86
C VAL A 150 -33.69 -73.27 -13.96
N TYR A 151 -32.68 -72.44 -14.22
CA TYR A 151 -31.46 -72.35 -13.43
C TYR A 151 -31.39 -71.03 -12.65
N ASP A 152 -30.85 -71.06 -11.43
CA ASP A 152 -30.54 -69.84 -10.68
C ASP A 152 -29.28 -69.19 -11.25
N ALA A 153 -29.41 -68.00 -11.84
CA ALA A 153 -28.31 -67.21 -12.36
C ALA A 153 -27.90 -66.08 -11.39
N SER A 154 -28.57 -65.93 -10.25
CA SER A 154 -28.31 -64.85 -9.28
C SER A 154 -26.91 -64.91 -8.66
N TYR A 155 -26.25 -66.07 -8.73
CA TYR A 155 -24.86 -66.22 -8.27
C TYR A 155 -23.88 -65.45 -9.16
N ILE A 156 -24.18 -65.25 -10.45
CA ILE A 156 -23.32 -64.52 -11.39
C ILE A 156 -23.18 -63.08 -10.92
N ASP A 157 -24.29 -62.42 -10.58
CA ASP A 157 -24.27 -61.05 -10.08
C ASP A 157 -23.59 -60.95 -8.70
N ARG A 158 -23.81 -61.91 -7.80
CA ARG A 158 -23.12 -61.96 -6.49
C ARG A 158 -21.60 -62.11 -6.65
N GLN A 159 -21.16 -62.95 -7.57
CA GLN A 159 -19.74 -63.20 -7.83
C GLN A 159 -19.08 -61.98 -8.47
N ILE A 160 -19.76 -61.31 -9.41
CA ILE A 160 -19.31 -60.04 -10.00
C ILE A 160 -19.16 -58.95 -8.92
N ALA A 161 -20.16 -58.80 -8.04
CA ALA A 161 -20.10 -57.84 -6.94
C ALA A 161 -18.92 -58.12 -5.98
N GLY A 162 -18.61 -59.40 -5.73
CA GLY A 162 -17.44 -59.82 -4.97
C GLY A 162 -16.11 -59.41 -5.63
N ILE A 163 -16.00 -59.56 -6.95
CA ILE A 163 -14.80 -59.15 -7.71
C ILE A 163 -14.61 -57.64 -7.62
N TRP A 164 -15.68 -56.86 -7.79
CA TRP A 164 -15.63 -55.39 -7.64
C TRP A 164 -15.11 -54.98 -6.26
N LYS A 165 -15.69 -55.53 -5.19
CA LYS A 165 -15.30 -55.19 -3.82
C LYS A 165 -13.86 -55.62 -3.49
N GLY A 166 -13.48 -56.83 -3.87
CA GLY A 166 -12.15 -57.37 -3.60
C GLY A 166 -11.04 -56.69 -4.41
N SER A 167 -11.30 -56.37 -5.68
CA SER A 167 -10.35 -55.65 -6.52
C SER A 167 -10.19 -54.20 -6.06
N PHE A 168 -11.28 -53.51 -5.70
CA PHE A 168 -11.20 -52.15 -5.16
C PHE A 168 -10.31 -52.05 -3.91
N ILE A 169 -10.51 -52.94 -2.92
CA ILE A 169 -9.74 -52.91 -1.67
C ILE A 169 -8.24 -53.18 -1.93
N ARG A 170 -7.92 -54.19 -2.76
CA ARG A 170 -6.51 -54.51 -3.08
C ARG A 170 -5.81 -53.35 -3.77
N TRP A 171 -6.47 -52.74 -4.76
CA TRP A 171 -5.92 -51.58 -5.47
C TRP A 171 -5.72 -50.38 -4.56
N PHE A 172 -6.67 -50.11 -3.66
CA PHE A 172 -6.56 -49.01 -2.71
C PHE A 172 -5.34 -49.18 -1.78
N VAL A 173 -5.14 -50.38 -1.23
CA VAL A 173 -3.98 -50.68 -0.37
C VAL A 173 -2.67 -50.57 -1.15
N GLN A 174 -2.61 -51.11 -2.36
CA GLN A 174 -1.40 -51.07 -3.19
C GLN A 174 -1.03 -49.64 -3.59
N ALA A 175 -2.02 -48.81 -3.95
CA ALA A 175 -1.80 -47.40 -4.26
C ALA A 175 -1.24 -46.61 -3.06
N LEU A 176 -1.72 -46.92 -1.85
CA LEU A 176 -1.25 -46.29 -0.61
C LEU A 176 0.20 -46.67 -0.29
N VAL A 177 0.57 -47.95 -0.48
CA VAL A 177 1.96 -48.42 -0.31
C VAL A 177 2.89 -47.78 -1.34
N ILE A 178 2.49 -47.75 -2.62
CA ILE A 178 3.30 -47.12 -3.69
C ILE A 178 3.48 -45.63 -3.40
N ALA A 179 2.41 -44.92 -3.02
CA ALA A 179 2.51 -43.51 -2.67
C ALA A 179 3.47 -43.28 -1.48
N PHE A 180 3.40 -44.12 -0.45
CA PHE A 180 4.29 -44.04 0.72
C PHE A 180 5.76 -44.30 0.38
N VAL A 181 6.05 -45.37 -0.39
CA VAL A 181 7.41 -45.69 -0.86
C VAL A 181 7.94 -44.59 -1.78
N THR A 182 7.12 -44.09 -2.70
CA THR A 182 7.49 -42.98 -3.59
C THR A 182 7.84 -41.73 -2.79
N LEU A 183 7.08 -41.42 -1.72
CA LEU A 183 7.35 -40.28 -0.86
C LEU A 183 8.67 -40.45 -0.09
N LEU A 184 8.97 -41.66 0.39
CA LEU A 184 10.27 -41.99 1.00
C LEU A 184 11.43 -41.85 0.02
N VAL A 185 11.29 -42.38 -1.20
CA VAL A 185 12.31 -42.28 -2.26
C VAL A 185 12.52 -40.83 -2.67
N ILE A 186 11.46 -40.06 -2.93
CA ILE A 186 11.58 -38.63 -3.23
C ILE A 186 12.26 -37.90 -2.07
N ARG A 187 11.88 -38.20 -0.82
CA ARG A 187 12.44 -37.54 0.36
C ARG A 187 13.92 -37.85 0.57
N TRP A 188 14.36 -39.08 0.36
CA TRP A 188 15.75 -39.48 0.63
C TRP A 188 16.67 -39.42 -0.59
N SER A 189 16.16 -39.68 -1.79
CA SER A 189 16.95 -39.71 -3.02
C SER A 189 17.03 -38.36 -3.72
N ILE A 190 16.04 -37.47 -3.51
CA ILE A 190 15.99 -36.17 -4.21
C ILE A 190 16.01 -35.02 -3.21
N LEU A 191 15.05 -34.95 -2.28
CA LEU A 191 14.91 -33.80 -1.40
C LEU A 191 16.09 -33.65 -0.43
N ARG A 192 16.57 -34.71 0.24
CA ARG A 192 17.74 -34.60 1.13
C ARG A 192 19.03 -34.16 0.42
N PRO A 193 19.43 -34.77 -0.71
CA PRO A 193 20.58 -34.28 -1.48
C PRO A 193 20.38 -32.86 -2.02
N LEU A 194 19.15 -32.52 -2.43
CA LEU A 194 18.81 -31.18 -2.90
C LEU A 194 18.87 -30.16 -1.76
N ASP A 195 18.38 -30.48 -0.56
CA ASP A 195 18.48 -29.64 0.63
C ASP A 195 19.95 -29.42 1.00
N THR A 196 20.79 -30.45 0.91
CA THR A 196 22.24 -30.35 1.15
C THR A 196 22.93 -29.46 0.10
N LEU A 197 22.50 -29.56 -1.17
CA LEU A 197 23.01 -28.74 -2.27
C LEU A 197 22.50 -27.29 -2.21
N VAL A 198 21.25 -27.09 -1.77
CA VAL A 198 20.66 -25.77 -1.52
C VAL A 198 21.31 -25.11 -0.32
N ASP A 199 21.56 -25.83 0.76
CA ASP A 199 22.28 -25.32 1.93
C ASP A 199 23.72 -24.98 1.55
N TRP A 200 24.40 -25.83 0.77
CA TRP A 200 25.74 -25.53 0.26
C TRP A 200 25.77 -24.29 -0.67
N MET A 201 24.83 -24.19 -1.62
CA MET A 201 24.69 -22.99 -2.49
C MET A 201 24.29 -21.76 -1.69
N ARG A 202 23.44 -21.90 -0.67
CA ARG A 202 23.03 -20.81 0.21
C ARG A 202 24.23 -20.32 1.01
N ASP A 203 25.04 -21.22 1.55
CA ASP A 203 26.23 -20.90 2.33
C ASP A 203 27.30 -20.21 1.47
N ILE A 204 27.48 -20.63 0.22
CA ILE A 204 28.31 -19.91 -0.77
C ILE A 204 27.72 -18.53 -1.07
N ARG A 205 26.40 -18.42 -1.25
CA ARG A 205 25.70 -17.16 -1.55
C ARG A 205 25.69 -16.18 -0.36
N THR A 206 25.74 -16.67 0.88
CA THR A 206 25.72 -15.83 2.09
C THR A 206 27.11 -15.52 2.63
N SER A 207 28.08 -16.43 2.53
CA SER A 207 29.40 -16.26 3.16
C SER A 207 30.56 -16.08 2.18
N GLY A 208 30.33 -16.30 0.88
CA GLY A 208 31.35 -16.17 -0.16
C GLY A 208 32.45 -17.23 -0.12
N LYS A 209 32.38 -18.24 0.77
CA LYS A 209 33.33 -19.37 0.84
C LYS A 209 32.62 -20.67 1.17
N SER A 210 32.98 -21.77 0.50
CA SER A 210 32.45 -23.11 0.79
C SER A 210 33.00 -23.64 2.12
N ARG A 211 32.27 -23.47 3.23
CA ARG A 211 32.59 -24.10 4.54
C ARG A 211 31.79 -25.38 4.83
N GLY A 212 30.88 -25.78 3.94
CA GLY A 212 29.97 -26.92 4.10
C GLY A 212 30.48 -28.28 3.61
N ARG A 213 29.74 -29.34 3.96
CA ARG A 213 30.00 -30.73 3.55
C ARG A 213 29.72 -30.88 2.03
N PRO A 214 30.64 -31.46 1.24
CA PRO A 214 30.47 -31.54 -0.21
C PRO A 214 29.27 -32.42 -0.59
N PRO A 215 28.57 -32.11 -1.70
CA PRO A 215 27.49 -32.95 -2.19
C PRO A 215 28.00 -34.34 -2.63
N PRO A 216 27.11 -35.35 -2.70
CA PRO A 216 27.48 -36.72 -3.09
C PRO A 216 28.19 -36.78 -4.45
N ALA A 217 29.05 -37.80 -4.64
CA ALA A 217 29.94 -37.98 -5.80
C ALA A 217 29.27 -37.86 -7.19
N PHE A 218 27.96 -38.07 -7.27
CA PHE A 218 27.16 -37.87 -8.48
C PHE A 218 27.25 -36.44 -9.07
N PHE A 219 27.58 -35.42 -8.27
CA PHE A 219 27.61 -34.00 -8.69
C PHE A 219 29.03 -33.42 -8.84
N GLU A 220 30.07 -34.26 -8.89
CA GLU A 220 31.47 -33.81 -8.96
C GLU A 220 31.82 -32.88 -10.13
N PRO A 221 31.33 -33.11 -11.37
CA PRO A 221 31.60 -32.21 -12.50
C PRO A 221 30.96 -30.83 -12.29
N LEU A 222 29.76 -30.80 -11.70
CA LEU A 222 29.01 -29.58 -11.40
C LEU A 222 29.73 -28.73 -10.35
N LYS A 223 30.39 -29.36 -9.37
CA LYS A 223 31.16 -28.68 -8.33
C LYS A 223 32.28 -27.81 -8.93
N LYS A 224 33.03 -28.35 -9.90
CA LYS A 224 34.20 -27.66 -10.47
C LYS A 224 33.81 -26.44 -11.31
N GLU A 225 32.71 -26.52 -12.05
CA GLU A 225 32.14 -25.38 -12.78
C GLU A 225 31.51 -24.35 -11.85
N VAL A 226 30.82 -24.80 -10.80
CA VAL A 226 30.17 -23.92 -9.81
C VAL A 226 31.19 -23.17 -8.96
N ASP A 227 32.33 -23.76 -8.60
CA ASP A 227 33.40 -23.06 -7.87
C ASP A 227 34.02 -21.92 -8.75
N GLN A 228 34.26 -22.17 -10.04
CA GLN A 228 34.73 -21.12 -10.97
C GLN A 228 33.68 -20.04 -11.24
N MET A 229 32.40 -20.40 -11.35
CA MET A 229 31.30 -19.46 -11.45
C MET A 229 31.09 -18.68 -10.15
N ALA A 230 31.31 -19.29 -8.98
CA ALA A 230 31.13 -18.64 -7.69
C ALA A 230 32.17 -17.52 -7.49
N ASP A 231 33.43 -17.75 -7.85
CA ASP A 231 34.48 -16.73 -7.75
C ASP A 231 34.20 -15.56 -8.72
N THR A 232 33.85 -15.85 -9.97
CA THR A 232 33.53 -14.82 -10.98
C THR A 232 32.21 -14.07 -10.69
N ILE A 233 31.18 -14.76 -10.19
CA ILE A 233 29.91 -14.14 -9.78
C ILE A 233 30.07 -13.38 -8.46
N ALA A 234 30.93 -13.82 -7.53
CA ALA A 234 31.20 -13.09 -6.29
C ALA A 234 31.94 -11.78 -6.56
N GLU A 235 32.95 -11.78 -7.43
CA GLU A 235 33.62 -10.54 -7.87
C GLU A 235 32.67 -9.65 -8.69
N ALA A 236 31.95 -10.21 -9.66
CA ALA A 236 30.99 -9.44 -10.47
C ALA A 236 29.81 -8.92 -9.64
N ARG A 237 29.33 -9.64 -8.62
CA ARG A 237 28.32 -9.15 -7.67
C ARG A 237 28.91 -8.19 -6.67
N ALA A 238 30.13 -8.35 -6.19
CA ALA A 238 30.74 -7.34 -5.33
C ALA A 238 30.84 -6.03 -6.10
N MET A 239 31.33 -6.05 -7.34
CA MET A 239 31.39 -4.87 -8.20
C MET A 239 30.00 -4.33 -8.57
N ALA A 240 29.06 -5.18 -8.97
CA ALA A 240 27.71 -4.75 -9.35
C ALA A 240 26.83 -4.35 -8.16
N THR A 241 27.05 -4.92 -6.97
CA THR A 241 26.36 -4.52 -5.73
C THR A 241 26.98 -3.25 -5.21
N GLU A 242 28.30 -3.07 -5.27
CA GLU A 242 28.93 -1.79 -4.96
C GLU A 242 28.49 -0.73 -5.96
N GLU A 243 28.43 -1.03 -7.25
CA GLU A 243 27.94 -0.11 -8.29
C GLU A 243 26.43 0.16 -8.16
N ALA A 244 25.60 -0.83 -7.85
CA ALA A 244 24.16 -0.64 -7.61
C ALA A 244 23.89 0.05 -6.29
N LYS A 245 24.72 -0.15 -5.26
CA LYS A 245 24.64 0.56 -3.99
C LYS A 245 25.14 1.98 -4.17
N LEU A 246 26.22 2.22 -4.93
CA LEU A 246 26.69 3.56 -5.31
C LEU A 246 25.67 4.28 -6.22
N ARG A 247 25.03 3.58 -7.17
CA ARG A 247 23.94 4.12 -8.00
C ARG A 247 22.68 4.36 -7.18
N ALA A 248 22.21 3.45 -6.34
CA ALA A 248 21.06 3.67 -5.46
C ALA A 248 21.33 4.76 -4.41
N THR A 249 22.57 4.86 -3.90
CA THR A 249 22.97 5.94 -2.99
C THR A 249 23.07 7.27 -3.74
N ALA A 250 23.58 7.30 -4.98
CA ALA A 250 23.61 8.49 -5.83
C ALA A 250 22.22 8.90 -6.38
N GLU A 251 21.33 7.93 -6.66
CA GLU A 251 19.94 8.13 -7.06
C GLU A 251 19.02 8.46 -5.88
N ALA A 252 19.43 8.21 -4.64
CA ALA A 252 18.67 8.60 -3.44
C ALA A 252 19.02 10.01 -2.93
N ILE A 253 20.21 10.51 -3.23
CA ILE A 253 20.67 11.80 -2.69
C ILE A 253 20.24 12.93 -3.61
N TRP A 254 19.48 13.88 -3.07
CA TRP A 254 19.08 15.08 -3.78
C TRP A 254 20.00 16.24 -3.46
N THR A 255 20.57 16.87 -4.49
CA THR A 255 21.46 18.04 -4.38
C THR A 255 20.92 19.19 -5.25
N PRO A 256 21.41 20.43 -5.06
CA PRO A 256 21.05 21.55 -5.94
C PRO A 256 21.29 21.24 -7.42
N GLU A 257 22.40 20.60 -7.75
CA GLU A 257 22.81 20.31 -9.13
C GLU A 257 21.88 19.26 -9.77
N ARG A 258 21.52 18.22 -9.00
CA ARG A 258 20.58 17.20 -9.47
C ARG A 258 19.19 17.77 -9.69
N LEU A 259 18.69 18.58 -8.75
CA LEU A 259 17.41 19.26 -8.92
C LEU A 259 17.42 20.13 -10.18
N LYS A 260 18.49 20.90 -10.38
CA LYS A 260 18.64 21.76 -11.57
C LYS A 260 18.52 20.95 -12.86
N GLU A 261 19.19 19.79 -12.95
CA GLU A 261 19.13 18.95 -14.15
C GLU A 261 17.75 18.33 -14.35
N GLU A 262 17.13 17.79 -13.30
CA GLU A 262 15.78 17.24 -13.34
C GLU A 262 14.76 18.29 -13.79
N VAL A 263 14.78 19.47 -13.17
CA VAL A 263 13.86 20.57 -13.51
C VAL A 263 14.12 21.07 -14.93
N ARG A 264 15.37 21.15 -15.37
CA ARG A 264 15.71 21.51 -16.76
C ARG A 264 15.08 20.52 -17.76
N GLN A 265 15.15 19.22 -17.47
CA GLN A 265 14.56 18.18 -18.31
C GLN A 265 13.02 18.22 -18.30
N LEU A 266 12.41 18.41 -17.12
CA LEU A 266 10.94 18.47 -16.99
C LEU A 266 10.34 19.74 -17.61
N LEU A 267 11.05 20.86 -17.52
CA LEU A 267 10.56 22.13 -18.04
C LEU A 267 10.80 22.30 -19.55
N ASP A 268 11.78 21.63 -20.14
CA ASP A 268 12.08 21.70 -21.59
C ASP A 268 12.16 23.15 -22.11
N GLY A 269 12.93 23.99 -21.41
CA GLY A 269 13.08 25.42 -21.72
C GLY A 269 12.00 26.35 -21.15
N ARG A 270 10.98 25.82 -20.48
CA ARG A 270 9.99 26.64 -19.74
C ARG A 270 10.58 27.24 -18.47
N VAL A 271 10.01 28.37 -18.04
CA VAL A 271 10.44 29.09 -16.83
C VAL A 271 9.57 28.71 -15.65
N LEU A 272 10.20 28.43 -14.51
CA LEU A 272 9.55 28.28 -13.22
C LEU A 272 9.17 29.65 -12.65
N VAL A 273 7.89 29.86 -12.36
CA VAL A 273 7.41 31.08 -11.70
C VAL A 273 6.87 30.73 -10.32
N ALA A 274 7.52 31.21 -9.27
CA ALA A 274 7.04 31.09 -7.89
C ALA A 274 6.30 32.37 -7.47
N VAL A 275 5.21 32.24 -6.71
CA VAL A 275 4.43 33.38 -6.22
C VAL A 275 4.19 33.24 -4.72
N SER A 276 4.65 34.18 -3.91
CA SER A 276 4.44 34.17 -2.44
C SER A 276 4.26 35.55 -1.87
N ASN A 277 3.57 35.67 -0.74
CA ASN A 277 3.35 36.99 -0.14
C ASN A 277 4.68 37.56 0.38
N ARG A 278 5.44 36.75 1.11
CA ARG A 278 6.77 37.14 1.60
C ARG A 278 7.81 37.04 0.48
N GLU A 279 8.61 38.08 0.33
CA GLU A 279 9.80 38.10 -0.53
C GLU A 279 11.02 37.45 0.15
N PRO A 280 11.99 36.94 -0.62
CA PRO A 280 13.20 36.33 -0.08
C PRO A 280 14.27 37.32 0.39
N TYR A 281 14.26 38.55 -0.12
CA TYR A 281 15.22 39.60 0.21
C TYR A 281 14.50 40.93 0.35
N MET A 282 14.71 41.61 1.47
CA MET A 282 14.08 42.87 1.80
C MET A 282 15.17 43.94 1.97
N HIS A 283 14.96 45.12 1.42
CA HIS A 283 15.87 46.26 1.57
C HIS A 283 15.30 47.24 2.57
N VAL A 284 16.11 47.53 3.59
CA VAL A 284 15.73 48.40 4.70
C VAL A 284 16.73 49.53 4.86
N HIS A 285 16.24 50.72 5.17
CA HIS A 285 17.07 51.86 5.49
C HIS A 285 17.77 51.67 6.83
N ARG A 286 19.11 51.72 6.82
CA ARG A 286 19.95 51.86 8.00
C ARG A 286 20.66 53.20 7.94
N GLY A 287 19.98 54.23 8.42
CA GLY A 287 20.46 55.62 8.33
C GLY A 287 20.48 56.10 6.88
N LYS A 288 21.66 56.34 6.32
CA LYS A 288 21.83 56.73 4.90
C LYS A 288 22.17 55.56 3.97
N ALA A 289 22.38 54.36 4.52
CA ALA A 289 22.69 53.16 3.75
C ALA A 289 21.44 52.30 3.61
N VAL A 290 21.40 51.50 2.54
CA VAL A 290 20.38 50.49 2.31
C VAL A 290 21.00 49.12 2.59
N ASP A 291 20.48 48.41 3.58
CA ASP A 291 20.90 47.05 3.90
C ASP A 291 19.93 46.04 3.30
N CYS A 292 20.47 44.99 2.67
CA CYS A 292 19.69 43.84 2.23
C CYS A 292 19.62 42.81 3.37
N ILE A 293 18.41 42.43 3.79
CA ILE A 293 18.17 41.43 4.83
C ILE A 293 17.33 40.28 4.31
N VAL A 294 17.55 39.08 4.85
CA VAL A 294 16.68 37.92 4.62
C VAL A 294 15.63 37.89 5.73
N PRO A 295 14.32 38.00 5.41
CA PRO A 295 13.28 37.99 6.43
C PRO A 295 13.08 36.59 7.02
N ALA A 296 12.70 36.53 8.30
CA ALA A 296 12.42 35.27 9.00
C ALA A 296 11.12 34.66 8.48
N SER A 297 11.26 33.66 7.63
CA SER A 297 10.14 32.94 7.03
C SER A 297 10.57 31.51 6.70
N GLY A 298 9.81 30.53 7.20
CA GLY A 298 10.02 29.12 6.85
C GLY A 298 9.82 28.86 5.36
N LEU A 299 8.86 29.55 4.73
CA LEU A 299 8.63 29.48 3.28
C LEU A 299 9.86 29.97 2.52
N VAL A 300 10.44 31.10 2.91
CA VAL A 300 11.66 31.63 2.25
C VAL A 300 12.83 30.66 2.44
N THR A 301 13.03 30.18 3.65
CA THR A 301 14.10 29.22 3.99
C THR A 301 14.04 27.95 3.14
N ALA A 302 12.84 27.49 2.79
CA ALA A 302 12.63 26.34 1.93
C ALA A 302 12.71 26.70 0.42
N MET A 303 12.00 27.73 -0.02
CA MET A 303 11.89 28.03 -1.46
C MET A 303 13.16 28.65 -2.06
N GLU A 304 13.92 29.42 -1.29
CA GLU A 304 15.10 30.13 -1.79
C GLU A 304 16.18 29.17 -2.33
N PRO A 305 16.57 28.06 -1.66
CA PRO A 305 17.44 27.05 -2.24
C PRO A 305 16.94 26.46 -3.58
N VAL A 306 15.63 26.29 -3.76
CA VAL A 306 15.03 25.75 -4.99
C VAL A 306 15.25 26.73 -6.14
N LEU A 307 14.94 28.01 -5.94
CA LEU A 307 15.09 29.05 -6.96
C LEU A 307 16.57 29.38 -7.23
N LYS A 308 17.46 29.29 -6.24
CA LYS A 308 18.92 29.38 -6.47
C LYS A 308 19.43 28.25 -7.38
N ALA A 309 18.90 27.04 -7.21
CA ALA A 309 19.30 25.89 -8.02
C ALA A 309 18.73 25.95 -9.44
N CYS A 310 17.43 26.23 -9.57
CA CYS A 310 16.71 26.12 -10.85
C CYS A 310 16.73 27.42 -11.67
N GLY A 311 16.96 28.57 -11.04
CA GLY A 311 16.62 29.86 -11.63
C GLY A 311 15.10 30.09 -11.66
N GLY A 312 14.67 31.07 -12.45
CA GLY A 312 13.26 31.41 -12.63
C GLY A 312 12.89 32.80 -12.13
N ILE A 313 11.60 33.00 -11.94
CA ILE A 313 11.02 34.27 -11.49
C ILE A 313 10.29 34.03 -10.18
N TRP A 314 10.54 34.87 -9.18
CA TRP A 314 9.81 34.88 -7.93
C TRP A 314 9.02 36.19 -7.84
N VAL A 315 7.70 36.10 -7.91
CA VAL A 315 6.78 37.22 -7.72
C VAL A 315 6.42 37.30 -6.23
N ALA A 316 6.69 38.43 -5.58
CA ALA A 316 6.40 38.61 -4.15
C ALA A 316 6.03 40.04 -3.78
N ALA A 317 5.41 40.24 -2.61
CA ALA A 317 5.14 41.59 -2.13
C ALA A 317 6.43 42.26 -1.65
N GLY A 318 6.71 43.46 -2.15
CA GLY A 318 7.81 44.28 -1.64
C GLY A 318 7.39 44.99 -0.36
N MET A 319 8.06 44.71 0.76
CA MET A 319 7.67 45.22 2.08
C MET A 319 8.78 45.98 2.81
N GLY A 320 9.99 46.01 2.27
CA GLY A 320 11.08 46.85 2.74
C GLY A 320 10.84 48.32 2.42
N ASP A 321 11.20 49.21 3.35
CA ASP A 321 11.05 50.65 3.17
C ASP A 321 11.98 51.23 2.08
N ALA A 322 13.03 50.49 1.70
CA ALA A 322 13.97 50.85 0.63
C ALA A 322 13.76 50.03 -0.66
N ASP A 323 12.79 49.10 -0.70
CA ASP A 323 12.68 48.15 -1.83
C ASP A 323 12.41 48.83 -3.17
N ARG A 324 11.65 49.93 -3.16
CA ARG A 324 11.34 50.72 -4.36
C ARG A 324 12.57 51.36 -4.98
N GLU A 325 13.60 51.64 -4.20
CA GLU A 325 14.84 52.28 -4.64
C GLU A 325 15.82 51.29 -5.28
N THR A 326 15.59 49.99 -5.08
CA THR A 326 16.52 48.92 -5.47
C THR A 326 16.10 48.16 -6.73
N VAL A 327 14.91 48.44 -7.25
CA VAL A 327 14.36 47.76 -8.43
C VAL A 327 14.46 48.64 -9.67
N ASP A 328 14.37 48.01 -10.84
CA ASP A 328 14.23 48.71 -12.12
C ASP A 328 12.80 49.26 -12.35
N ASP A 329 12.57 49.88 -13.51
CA ASP A 329 11.26 50.44 -13.92
C ASP A 329 10.14 49.38 -13.99
N LYS A 330 10.50 48.10 -14.08
CA LYS A 330 9.56 46.97 -14.05
C LYS A 330 9.38 46.41 -12.63
N ASN A 331 9.95 47.03 -11.61
CA ASN A 331 9.93 46.54 -10.23
C ASN A 331 10.65 45.19 -10.08
N VAL A 332 11.69 44.98 -10.87
CA VAL A 332 12.48 43.75 -10.90
C VAL A 332 13.89 43.98 -10.34
N ILE A 333 14.42 42.95 -9.66
CA ILE A 333 15.82 42.87 -9.22
C ILE A 333 16.34 41.43 -9.38
N ARG A 334 17.63 41.28 -9.68
CA ARG A 334 18.32 39.98 -9.72
C ARG A 334 18.85 39.64 -8.33
N VAL A 335 18.64 38.40 -7.88
CA VAL A 335 18.97 37.96 -6.52
C VAL A 335 19.55 36.54 -6.48
N PRO A 336 20.30 36.14 -5.43
CA PRO A 336 20.85 36.98 -4.34
C PRO A 336 21.74 38.15 -4.82
N PRO A 337 21.89 39.23 -4.02
CA PRO A 337 22.73 40.38 -4.38
C PRO A 337 24.18 40.02 -4.74
N ASP A 338 24.79 39.09 -3.98
CA ASP A 338 26.21 38.73 -4.13
C ASP A 338 26.47 37.73 -5.28
N ASP A 339 25.44 36.95 -5.67
CA ASP A 339 25.52 35.92 -6.71
C ASP A 339 24.15 35.79 -7.39
N PRO A 340 23.84 36.64 -8.38
CA PRO A 340 22.48 36.75 -8.91
C PRO A 340 22.05 35.53 -9.74
N ARG A 341 21.27 34.63 -9.14
CA ARG A 341 20.81 33.35 -9.73
C ARG A 341 19.43 33.44 -10.38
N TYR A 342 18.49 34.16 -9.79
CA TYR A 342 17.11 34.25 -10.26
C TYR A 342 16.58 35.69 -10.18
N THR A 343 15.36 35.89 -10.65
CA THR A 343 14.73 37.21 -10.74
C THR A 343 13.65 37.34 -9.68
N LEU A 344 13.67 38.43 -8.91
CA LEU A 344 12.60 38.81 -7.97
C LEU A 344 11.79 39.95 -8.60
N ARG A 345 10.49 39.72 -8.79
CA ARG A 345 9.50 40.72 -9.25
C ARG A 345 8.66 41.16 -8.07
N ARG A 346 8.71 42.45 -7.72
CA ARG A 346 7.97 42.99 -6.58
C ARG A 346 6.58 43.47 -6.99
N VAL A 347 5.62 43.20 -6.13
CA VAL A 347 4.25 43.71 -6.18
C VAL A 347 4.05 44.65 -5.01
N TRP A 348 3.48 45.81 -5.29
CA TRP A 348 3.27 46.85 -4.29
C TRP A 348 1.87 46.82 -3.69
N MET A 349 1.80 47.16 -2.42
CA MET A 349 0.56 47.34 -1.67
C MET A 349 0.58 48.70 -0.97
N SER A 350 -0.57 49.35 -0.87
CA SER A 350 -0.76 50.47 0.05
C SER A 350 -0.82 49.97 1.49
N LYS A 351 -0.77 50.89 2.46
CA LYS A 351 -0.88 50.53 3.89
C LYS A 351 -2.26 49.97 4.21
N GLU A 352 -3.31 50.53 3.62
CA GLU A 352 -4.69 50.10 3.80
C GLU A 352 -4.90 48.70 3.21
N GLU A 353 -4.30 48.44 2.05
CA GLU A 353 -4.31 47.12 1.42
C GLU A 353 -3.55 46.10 2.27
N GLU A 354 -2.37 46.44 2.79
CA GLU A 354 -1.61 45.56 3.70
C GLU A 354 -2.42 45.25 4.97
N GLU A 355 -3.07 46.26 5.56
CA GLU A 355 -3.93 46.10 6.72
C GLU A 355 -5.09 45.13 6.45
N GLY A 356 -5.84 45.34 5.36
CA GLY A 356 -6.99 44.50 5.03
C GLY A 356 -6.61 43.09 4.55
N PHE A 357 -5.64 42.98 3.64
CA PHE A 357 -5.23 41.70 3.04
C PHE A 357 -4.37 40.86 3.99
N TYR A 358 -3.27 41.44 4.49
CA TYR A 358 -2.26 40.70 5.22
C TYR A 358 -2.62 40.58 6.70
N TYR A 359 -2.81 41.70 7.39
CA TYR A 359 -3.14 41.65 8.82
C TYR A 359 -4.56 41.12 9.05
N GLY A 360 -5.55 41.64 8.32
CA GLY A 360 -6.95 41.27 8.44
C GLY A 360 -7.29 39.88 7.92
N PHE A 361 -7.61 39.74 6.64
CA PHE A 361 -8.16 38.49 6.12
C PHE A 361 -7.21 37.30 6.31
N SER A 362 -5.93 37.49 6.02
CA SER A 362 -4.94 36.41 6.07
C SER A 362 -4.58 36.02 7.51
N ASN A 363 -4.20 36.98 8.37
CA ASN A 363 -3.63 36.67 9.68
C ASN A 363 -4.60 36.75 10.88
N GLU A 364 -5.71 37.51 10.79
CA GLU A 364 -6.81 37.47 11.76
C GLU A 364 -7.94 36.53 11.34
N GLY A 365 -8.10 36.27 10.04
CA GLY A 365 -9.11 35.35 9.49
C GLY A 365 -8.58 33.93 9.27
N LEU A 366 -7.83 33.72 8.18
CA LEU A 366 -7.42 32.39 7.72
C LEU A 366 -6.42 31.69 8.64
N TRP A 367 -5.45 32.41 9.20
CA TRP A 367 -4.43 31.83 10.08
C TRP A 367 -5.04 31.13 11.31
N PRO A 368 -5.83 31.81 12.17
CA PRO A 368 -6.46 31.14 13.31
C PRO A 368 -7.46 30.06 12.89
N LEU A 369 -8.21 30.28 11.80
CA LEU A 369 -9.15 29.30 11.25
C LEU A 369 -8.45 27.97 10.92
N CYS A 370 -7.36 28.04 10.18
CA CYS A 370 -6.67 26.86 9.66
C CYS A 370 -5.82 26.17 10.73
N HIS A 371 -5.35 26.93 11.73
CA HIS A 371 -4.65 26.35 12.86
C HIS A 371 -5.59 25.76 13.93
N VAL A 372 -6.92 25.92 13.77
CA VAL A 372 -7.92 25.57 14.80
C VAL A 372 -7.48 26.14 16.15
N ALA A 373 -6.92 27.35 16.12
CA ALA A 373 -6.28 27.95 17.27
C ALA A 373 -7.33 28.37 18.31
N HIS A 374 -6.92 28.50 19.56
CA HIS A 374 -7.77 29.07 20.62
C HIS A 374 -8.07 30.58 20.43
N ALA A 375 -7.59 31.18 19.32
CA ALA A 375 -7.95 32.52 18.88
C ALA A 375 -9.11 32.43 17.88
N ARG A 376 -10.20 33.16 18.13
CA ARG A 376 -11.36 33.20 17.23
C ARG A 376 -10.99 33.90 15.91
N PRO A 377 -11.25 33.30 14.74
CA PRO A 377 -11.02 33.96 13.46
C PRO A 377 -11.99 35.15 13.28
N THR A 378 -11.48 36.23 12.70
CA THR A 378 -12.26 37.44 12.42
C THR A 378 -12.36 37.67 10.92
N PHE A 379 -13.58 37.93 10.44
CA PHE A 379 -13.89 38.10 9.03
C PHE A 379 -14.65 39.41 8.82
N ARG A 380 -14.06 40.33 8.06
CA ARG A 380 -14.65 41.62 7.69
C ARG A 380 -14.79 41.70 6.16
N ILE A 381 -15.87 42.32 5.68
CA ILE A 381 -16.16 42.37 4.25
C ILE A 381 -15.14 43.25 3.50
N GLU A 382 -14.63 44.29 4.17
CA GLU A 382 -13.59 45.18 3.66
C GLU A 382 -12.29 44.42 3.42
N ASP A 383 -11.83 43.64 4.41
CA ASP A 383 -10.65 42.79 4.29
C ASP A 383 -10.77 41.77 3.16
N TRP A 384 -11.97 41.19 2.98
CA TRP A 384 -12.23 40.28 1.87
C TRP A 384 -12.09 40.97 0.52
N ARG A 385 -12.55 42.21 0.37
CA ARG A 385 -12.37 42.98 -0.87
C ARG A 385 -10.89 43.20 -1.16
N TYR A 386 -10.10 43.62 -0.16
CA TYR A 386 -8.65 43.73 -0.31
C TYR A 386 -8.00 42.39 -0.66
N TYR A 387 -8.46 41.29 -0.06
CA TYR A 387 -7.97 39.96 -0.39
C TYR A 387 -8.22 39.57 -1.85
N GLN A 388 -9.39 39.90 -2.39
CA GLN A 388 -9.70 39.72 -3.81
C GLN A 388 -8.85 40.62 -4.70
N GLU A 389 -8.75 41.92 -4.38
CA GLU A 389 -8.00 42.91 -5.17
C GLU A 389 -6.51 42.57 -5.25
N ILE A 390 -5.89 42.18 -4.14
CA ILE A 390 -4.49 41.77 -4.13
C ILE A 390 -4.28 40.47 -4.91
N ASN A 391 -5.18 39.48 -4.77
CA ASN A 391 -5.10 38.27 -5.59
C ASN A 391 -5.23 38.57 -7.10
N ILE A 392 -6.08 39.54 -7.49
CA ILE A 392 -6.20 40.00 -8.87
C ILE A 392 -4.91 40.67 -9.35
N ARG A 393 -4.34 41.58 -8.55
CA ARG A 393 -3.09 42.28 -8.89
C ARG A 393 -1.92 41.32 -9.07
N PHE A 394 -1.78 40.34 -8.17
CA PHE A 394 -0.77 39.28 -8.33
C PHE A 394 -1.03 38.45 -9.59
N ALA A 395 -2.28 38.15 -9.93
CA ALA A 395 -2.62 37.48 -11.18
C ALA A 395 -2.20 38.33 -12.40
N ASP A 396 -2.44 39.64 -12.38
CA ASP A 396 -2.05 40.55 -13.47
C ASP A 396 -0.54 40.52 -13.70
N VAL A 397 0.25 40.66 -12.64
CA VAL A 397 1.72 40.62 -12.71
C VAL A 397 2.22 39.26 -13.18
N VAL A 398 1.66 38.17 -12.68
CA VAL A 398 2.04 36.82 -13.15
C VAL A 398 1.74 36.65 -14.64
N ILE A 399 0.59 37.12 -15.12
CA ILE A 399 0.24 37.05 -16.55
C ILE A 399 1.20 37.90 -17.40
N GLU A 400 1.61 39.07 -16.94
CA GLU A 400 2.61 39.92 -17.61
C GLU A 400 3.94 39.17 -17.78
N GLU A 401 4.46 38.56 -16.72
CA GLU A 401 5.74 37.85 -16.73
C GLU A 401 5.74 36.59 -17.61
N VAL A 402 4.57 35.94 -17.76
CA VAL A 402 4.45 34.70 -18.56
C VAL A 402 3.87 34.90 -19.96
N HIS A 403 3.61 36.14 -20.39
CA HIS A 403 2.91 36.44 -21.64
C HIS A 403 3.55 35.78 -22.87
N GLY A 404 4.89 35.74 -22.95
CA GLY A 404 5.64 35.15 -24.06
C GLY A 404 6.00 33.66 -23.90
N LEU A 405 5.55 33.01 -22.82
CA LEU A 405 5.90 31.62 -22.52
C LEU A 405 4.78 30.67 -22.93
N GLU A 406 5.13 29.57 -23.59
CA GLU A 406 4.20 28.47 -23.83
C GLU A 406 4.05 27.61 -22.56
N LYS A 407 2.82 27.31 -22.17
CA LYS A 407 2.48 26.42 -21.04
C LYS A 407 3.32 26.71 -19.76
N PRO A 408 3.33 27.96 -19.26
CA PRO A 408 4.16 28.35 -18.13
C PRO A 408 3.81 27.53 -16.89
N LEU A 409 4.83 27.22 -16.08
CA LEU A 409 4.67 26.50 -14.83
C LEU A 409 4.70 27.47 -13.66
N ILE A 410 3.58 27.57 -12.95
CA ILE A 410 3.36 28.56 -11.90
C ILE A 410 3.10 27.84 -10.57
N LEU A 411 3.95 28.13 -9.58
CA LEU A 411 3.85 27.62 -8.22
C LEU A 411 3.38 28.72 -7.27
N VAL A 412 2.08 28.73 -6.99
CA VAL A 412 1.45 29.61 -6.00
C VAL A 412 1.74 29.08 -4.59
N GLN A 413 2.15 29.96 -3.69
CA GLN A 413 2.51 29.58 -2.33
C GLN A 413 1.54 30.21 -1.32
N ASP A 414 0.92 29.31 -0.57
CA ASP A 414 0.29 29.55 0.72
C ASP A 414 -1.07 30.28 0.75
N TYR A 415 -1.63 30.36 1.96
CA TYR A 415 -3.00 30.81 2.24
C TYR A 415 -3.33 32.26 1.85
N HIS A 416 -2.33 33.08 1.56
CA HIS A 416 -2.53 34.44 1.06
C HIS A 416 -3.13 34.45 -0.35
N PHE A 417 -2.99 33.36 -1.11
CA PHE A 417 -3.32 33.32 -2.53
C PHE A 417 -4.28 32.20 -2.92
N ALA A 418 -5.28 31.93 -2.08
CA ALA A 418 -6.27 30.89 -2.36
C ALA A 418 -7.05 31.16 -3.66
N LEU A 419 -7.23 32.42 -4.08
CA LEU A 419 -7.99 32.78 -5.29
C LEU A 419 -7.14 32.78 -6.56
N LEU A 420 -5.83 32.97 -6.40
CA LEU A 420 -4.89 33.19 -7.49
C LEU A 420 -4.91 32.09 -8.56
N PRO A 421 -4.96 30.78 -8.25
CA PRO A 421 -4.92 29.73 -9.27
C PRO A 421 -6.05 29.87 -10.31
N ARG A 422 -7.29 30.05 -9.84
CA ARG A 422 -8.45 30.27 -10.72
C ARG A 422 -8.32 31.56 -11.53
N LEU A 423 -7.80 32.63 -10.95
CA LEU A 423 -7.62 33.91 -11.65
C LEU A 423 -6.62 33.78 -12.80
N ILE A 424 -5.52 33.04 -12.59
CA ILE A 424 -4.53 32.74 -13.63
C ILE A 424 -5.17 31.89 -14.73
N LYS A 425 -5.81 30.76 -14.38
CA LYS A 425 -6.35 29.81 -15.37
C LYS A 425 -7.49 30.38 -16.22
N LYS A 426 -8.23 31.36 -15.72
CA LYS A 426 -9.21 32.10 -16.53
C LYS A 426 -8.58 32.83 -17.72
N ARG A 427 -7.34 33.31 -17.58
CA ARG A 427 -6.63 34.11 -18.59
C ARG A 427 -5.62 33.29 -19.38
N ARG A 428 -5.03 32.27 -18.73
CA ARG A 428 -4.07 31.32 -19.30
C ARG A 428 -4.49 29.88 -18.99
N PRO A 429 -5.50 29.32 -19.69
CA PRO A 429 -5.93 27.93 -19.49
C PRO A 429 -4.81 26.91 -19.74
N ASP A 430 -3.84 27.27 -20.59
CA ASP A 430 -2.66 26.48 -20.95
C ASP A 430 -1.57 26.45 -19.87
N ALA A 431 -1.63 27.33 -18.87
CA ALA A 431 -0.68 27.34 -17.76
C ALA A 431 -0.84 26.09 -16.89
N GLN A 432 0.28 25.53 -16.43
CA GLN A 432 0.31 24.50 -15.38
C GLN A 432 0.46 25.20 -14.04
N VAL A 433 -0.59 25.16 -13.23
CA VAL A 433 -0.66 25.90 -11.97
C VAL A 433 -0.77 24.92 -10.82
N ALA A 434 0.15 25.03 -9.86
CA ALA A 434 -0.01 24.40 -8.56
C ALA A 434 -0.15 25.45 -7.47
N ILE A 435 -0.90 25.12 -6.42
CA ILE A 435 -0.87 25.85 -5.15
C ILE A 435 -0.35 24.90 -4.05
N PHE A 436 0.64 25.34 -3.30
CA PHE A 436 1.13 24.61 -2.14
C PHE A 436 0.73 25.33 -0.84
N TRP A 437 0.01 24.64 0.03
CA TRP A 437 -0.54 25.16 1.29
C TRP A 437 0.38 24.82 2.47
N HIS A 438 1.06 25.82 3.04
CA HIS A 438 2.13 25.61 4.04
C HIS A 438 1.63 25.56 5.48
N ILE A 439 0.43 26.06 5.74
CA ILE A 439 -0.19 25.93 7.05
C ILE A 439 -1.02 24.64 7.13
N PRO A 440 -1.49 24.21 8.31
CA PRO A 440 -2.41 23.09 8.38
C PRO A 440 -3.71 23.35 7.60
N TRP A 441 -4.40 22.27 7.20
CA TRP A 441 -5.77 22.36 6.71
C TRP A 441 -6.73 21.83 7.79
N PRO A 442 -7.71 22.64 8.24
CA PRO A 442 -8.60 22.26 9.34
C PRO A 442 -9.67 21.25 8.87
N ASN A 443 -10.42 20.68 9.80
CA ASN A 443 -11.55 19.83 9.43
C ASN A 443 -12.68 20.65 8.76
N PRO A 444 -13.63 20.00 8.06
CA PRO A 444 -14.68 20.70 7.33
C PRO A 444 -15.57 21.59 8.21
N GLU A 445 -15.89 21.16 9.44
CA GLU A 445 -16.73 21.98 10.34
C GLU A 445 -16.03 23.29 10.71
N SER A 446 -14.73 23.23 11.02
CA SER A 446 -13.95 24.40 11.37
C SER A 446 -13.79 25.32 10.17
N PHE A 447 -13.46 24.79 8.98
CA PHE A 447 -13.34 25.61 7.77
C PHE A 447 -14.66 26.32 7.42
N GLY A 448 -15.80 25.69 7.74
CA GLY A 448 -17.14 26.23 7.54
C GLY A 448 -17.43 27.56 8.27
N ILE A 449 -16.59 27.96 9.22
CA ILE A 449 -16.68 29.27 9.90
C ILE A 449 -16.42 30.43 8.92
N CYS A 450 -15.64 30.21 7.85
CA CYS A 450 -15.34 31.27 6.87
C CYS A 450 -16.57 31.57 6.00
N PRO A 451 -17.07 32.83 5.96
CA PRO A 451 -18.22 33.20 5.13
C PRO A 451 -17.99 32.98 3.63
N TRP A 452 -16.74 33.11 3.17
CA TRP A 452 -16.34 32.98 1.76
C TRP A 452 -15.66 31.63 1.45
N GLN A 453 -15.93 30.60 2.25
CA GLN A 453 -15.33 29.27 2.08
C GLN A 453 -15.46 28.75 0.63
N LYS A 454 -16.62 28.98 -0.02
CA LYS A 454 -16.85 28.51 -1.39
C LYS A 454 -15.94 29.20 -2.40
N ASP A 455 -15.78 30.53 -2.28
CA ASP A 455 -14.91 31.31 -3.16
C ASP A 455 -13.45 30.88 -3.01
N LEU A 456 -12.99 30.65 -1.79
CA LEU A 456 -11.64 30.14 -1.51
C LEU A 456 -11.42 28.76 -2.13
N LEU A 457 -12.34 27.82 -1.93
CA LEU A 457 -12.25 26.47 -2.49
C LEU A 457 -12.29 26.50 -4.03
N TYR A 458 -13.18 27.29 -4.63
CA TYR A 458 -13.21 27.49 -6.08
C TYR A 458 -11.92 28.13 -6.61
N GLY A 459 -11.33 29.05 -5.84
CA GLY A 459 -10.04 29.64 -6.13
C GLY A 459 -8.93 28.60 -6.22
N MET A 460 -8.82 27.76 -5.18
CA MET A 460 -7.79 26.73 -5.06
C MET A 460 -7.96 25.62 -6.09
N LEU A 461 -9.21 25.18 -6.32
CA LEU A 461 -9.58 24.21 -7.35
C LEU A 461 -9.44 24.76 -8.78
N GLY A 462 -9.00 26.00 -8.95
CA GLY A 462 -8.46 26.46 -10.23
C GLY A 462 -7.11 25.85 -10.55
N ALA A 463 -6.34 25.41 -9.56
CA ALA A 463 -5.04 24.78 -9.77
C ALA A 463 -5.19 23.41 -10.46
N ASP A 464 -4.18 23.01 -11.25
CA ASP A 464 -4.05 21.63 -11.75
C ASP A 464 -3.63 20.69 -10.59
N MET A 465 -2.89 21.22 -9.61
CA MET A 465 -2.48 20.48 -8.41
C MET A 465 -2.53 21.34 -7.14
N ILE A 466 -3.03 20.76 -6.05
CA ILE A 466 -2.96 21.32 -4.70
C ILE A 466 -2.05 20.44 -3.85
N GLY A 467 -0.99 21.04 -3.31
CA GLY A 467 -0.05 20.37 -2.42
C GLY A 467 -0.28 20.72 -0.96
N PHE A 468 -0.17 19.73 -0.08
CA PHE A 468 -0.17 19.92 1.39
C PHE A 468 1.04 19.24 2.03
N HIS A 469 1.37 19.57 3.27
CA HIS A 469 2.47 18.89 3.97
C HIS A 469 2.21 17.41 4.29
N THR A 470 0.96 17.04 4.61
CA THR A 470 0.64 15.71 5.12
C THR A 470 -0.60 15.14 4.44
N GLN A 471 -0.68 13.81 4.37
CA GLN A 471 -1.87 13.12 3.86
C GLN A 471 -3.13 13.47 4.66
N TYR A 472 -2.98 13.74 5.96
CA TYR A 472 -4.08 14.16 6.82
C TYR A 472 -4.72 15.48 6.34
N HIS A 473 -3.91 16.46 5.95
CA HIS A 473 -4.42 17.72 5.38
C HIS A 473 -5.07 17.51 4.01
N CYS A 474 -4.54 16.60 3.18
CA CYS A 474 -5.18 16.22 1.91
C CYS A 474 -6.58 15.64 2.15
N ASN A 475 -6.72 14.70 3.10
CA ASN A 475 -8.01 14.09 3.43
C ASN A 475 -9.01 15.15 3.90
N ASN A 476 -8.61 16.01 4.85
CA ASN A 476 -9.49 17.07 5.34
C ASN A 476 -9.92 18.04 4.23
N PHE A 477 -9.02 18.37 3.31
CA PHE A 477 -9.35 19.23 2.16
C PHE A 477 -10.39 18.58 1.26
N MET A 478 -10.21 17.30 0.92
CA MET A 478 -11.17 16.54 0.09
C MET A 478 -12.55 16.49 0.76
N GLU A 479 -12.61 16.21 2.07
CA GLU A 479 -13.87 16.23 2.84
C GLU A 479 -14.49 17.64 2.90
N THR A 480 -13.67 18.68 2.97
CA THR A 480 -14.14 20.07 2.98
C THR A 480 -14.80 20.42 1.65
N VAL A 481 -14.19 20.02 0.55
CA VAL A 481 -14.75 20.20 -0.80
C VAL A 481 -16.05 19.42 -0.97
N ASP A 482 -16.07 18.14 -0.56
CA ASP A 482 -17.25 17.26 -0.65
C ASP A 482 -18.48 17.86 0.03
N ARG A 483 -18.28 18.46 1.22
CA ARG A 483 -19.36 19.07 2.00
C ARG A 483 -19.77 20.45 1.51
N ALA A 484 -18.82 21.26 1.02
CA ALA A 484 -19.07 22.67 0.72
C ALA A 484 -19.50 22.93 -0.73
N LEU A 485 -19.09 22.08 -1.68
CA LEU A 485 -19.25 22.29 -3.12
C LEU A 485 -19.87 21.08 -3.83
N GLU A 486 -20.68 21.36 -4.85
CA GLU A 486 -21.11 20.33 -5.82
C GLU A 486 -19.92 19.99 -6.75
N SER A 487 -19.27 18.85 -6.50
CA SER A 487 -18.07 18.45 -7.23
C SER A 487 -18.01 16.93 -7.45
N GLN A 488 -17.26 16.50 -8.46
CA GLN A 488 -16.99 15.08 -8.69
C GLN A 488 -15.66 14.71 -8.04
N ILE A 489 -15.73 14.02 -6.90
CA ILE A 489 -14.55 13.60 -6.15
C ILE A 489 -14.21 12.15 -6.46
N THR A 490 -12.93 11.89 -6.72
CA THR A 490 -12.38 10.52 -6.87
C THR A 490 -11.34 10.30 -5.77
N TRP A 491 -11.70 9.51 -4.77
CA TRP A 491 -10.88 9.28 -3.58
C TRP A 491 -9.65 8.41 -3.86
N GLU A 492 -9.74 7.49 -4.82
CA GLU A 492 -8.63 6.58 -5.17
C GLU A 492 -7.44 7.35 -5.76
N HIS A 493 -7.70 8.43 -6.48
CA HIS A 493 -6.70 9.26 -7.15
C HIS A 493 -6.47 10.60 -6.45
N PHE A 494 -7.16 10.86 -5.34
CA PHE A 494 -7.19 12.16 -4.67
C PHE A 494 -7.41 13.32 -5.65
N SER A 495 -8.48 13.24 -6.44
CA SER A 495 -8.78 14.25 -7.45
C SER A 495 -10.18 14.83 -7.31
N VAL A 496 -10.31 16.13 -7.56
CA VAL A 496 -11.58 16.85 -7.58
C VAL A 496 -11.82 17.38 -8.99
N LYS A 497 -13.00 17.15 -9.55
CA LYS A 497 -13.39 17.70 -10.85
C LYS A 497 -14.57 18.67 -10.71
N ILE A 498 -14.37 19.89 -11.19
CA ILE A 498 -15.37 20.97 -11.23
C ILE A 498 -15.37 21.62 -12.61
N ALA A 499 -16.54 21.80 -13.21
CA ALA A 499 -16.72 22.47 -14.51
C ALA A 499 -15.77 21.96 -15.61
N GLY A 500 -15.49 20.66 -15.63
CA GLY A 500 -14.60 20.01 -16.61
C GLY A 500 -13.11 20.08 -16.27
N HIS A 501 -12.69 20.91 -15.31
CA HIS A 501 -11.32 20.99 -14.80
C HIS A 501 -11.09 19.97 -13.69
N THR A 502 -9.94 19.28 -13.71
CA THR A 502 -9.56 18.29 -12.68
C THR A 502 -8.34 18.77 -11.93
N THR A 503 -8.43 18.78 -10.61
CA THR A 503 -7.36 19.15 -9.68
C THR A 503 -6.91 17.94 -8.91
N LEU A 504 -5.61 17.66 -8.91
CA LEU A 504 -5.00 16.63 -8.06
C LEU A 504 -4.67 17.20 -6.67
N VAL A 505 -4.84 16.40 -5.63
CA VAL A 505 -4.51 16.76 -4.24
C VAL A 505 -3.47 15.79 -3.71
N LYS A 506 -2.26 16.28 -3.38
CA LYS A 506 -1.15 15.40 -2.98
C LYS A 506 -0.35 15.91 -1.78
N PRO A 507 0.18 15.01 -0.94
CA PRO A 507 1.08 15.42 0.13
C PRO A 507 2.53 15.56 -0.38
N PHE A 508 3.16 16.68 -0.05
CA PHE A 508 4.61 16.90 -0.21
C PHE A 508 5.16 17.51 1.09
N PRO A 509 5.78 16.71 1.98
CA PRO A 509 6.36 17.23 3.22
C PRO A 509 7.54 18.14 2.90
N ILE A 510 7.41 19.43 3.19
CA ILE A 510 8.48 20.40 2.91
C ILE A 510 9.64 20.17 3.87
N SER A 511 10.85 20.51 3.42
CA SER A 511 12.07 20.28 4.19
C SER A 511 13.04 21.44 3.99
N ILE A 512 14.26 21.29 4.51
CA ILE A 512 15.34 22.27 4.39
C ILE A 512 16.40 21.80 3.39
N ALA A 513 17.29 22.71 2.97
CA ALA A 513 18.49 22.33 2.25
C ALA A 513 19.44 21.60 3.19
N PHE A 514 19.65 20.30 2.93
CA PHE A 514 20.58 19.48 3.69
C PHE A 514 21.10 18.34 2.82
N THR A 515 22.41 18.34 2.59
CA THR A 515 23.10 17.41 1.68
C THR A 515 24.13 16.57 2.45
N PRO A 516 24.71 15.50 1.84
CA PRO A 516 25.77 14.74 2.49
C PRO A 516 26.99 15.59 2.89
N ARG A 517 27.27 16.68 2.17
CA ARG A 517 28.35 17.61 2.53
C ARG A 517 28.07 18.30 3.87
N ASP A 518 26.83 18.71 4.08
CA ASP A 518 26.37 19.31 5.34
C ASP A 518 26.31 18.27 6.46
N PHE A 519 26.07 17.00 6.10
CA PHE A 519 26.09 15.88 7.04
C PHE A 519 27.50 15.66 7.62
N GLU A 520 28.53 15.74 6.76
CA GLU A 520 29.94 15.57 7.14
C GLU A 520 30.55 16.83 7.78
N ALA A 521 29.92 18.00 7.62
CA ALA A 521 30.42 19.24 8.16
C ALA A 521 30.42 19.23 9.71
N THR A 522 31.61 19.17 10.29
CA THR A 522 31.83 19.31 11.74
C THR A 522 32.46 20.66 12.03
N GLY A 523 31.71 21.57 12.64
CA GLY A 523 32.25 22.81 13.20
C GLY A 523 32.50 22.69 14.70
N THR A 524 33.49 23.40 15.24
CA THR A 524 33.67 23.51 16.69
C THR A 524 32.45 24.25 17.27
N PRO A 525 31.66 23.61 18.16
CA PRO A 525 30.54 24.30 18.80
C PRO A 525 31.06 25.36 19.77
N SER A 526 30.38 26.50 19.83
CA SER A 526 30.58 27.46 20.94
C SER A 526 30.25 26.76 22.25
N THR A 527 31.03 27.02 23.30
CA THR A 527 30.73 26.43 24.61
C THR A 527 29.51 27.12 25.22
N VAL A 528 28.72 26.37 26.00
CA VAL A 528 27.56 26.90 26.74
C VAL A 528 27.95 28.13 27.57
N GLY A 529 29.10 28.06 28.25
CA GLY A 529 29.60 29.15 29.08
C GLY A 529 29.90 30.42 28.29
N GLU A 530 30.44 30.32 27.07
CA GLU A 530 30.70 31.49 26.21
C GLU A 530 29.41 32.20 25.79
N LEU A 531 28.40 31.43 25.36
CA LEU A 531 27.11 31.97 24.91
C LEU A 531 26.34 32.64 26.05
N LEU A 532 26.39 32.06 27.25
CA LEU A 532 25.66 32.57 28.41
C LEU A 532 26.37 33.73 29.14
N LYS A 533 27.68 33.87 28.95
CA LYS A 533 28.50 34.89 29.63
C LYS A 533 28.04 36.31 29.35
N GLU A 534 27.66 36.61 28.10
CA GLU A 534 27.12 37.94 27.71
C GLU A 534 25.86 38.31 28.51
N TYR A 535 25.11 37.31 28.94
CA TYR A 535 23.85 37.48 29.68
C TYR A 535 24.01 37.38 31.20
N GLY A 536 25.25 37.24 31.70
CA GLY A 536 25.53 37.08 33.13
C GLY A 536 24.97 35.79 33.75
N ILE A 537 24.78 34.75 32.93
CA ILE A 537 24.21 33.47 33.37
C ILE A 537 25.33 32.43 33.44
N LYS A 538 25.36 31.68 34.54
CA LYS A 538 26.17 30.47 34.71
C LYS A 538 25.23 29.27 34.74
N ALA A 539 25.39 28.39 33.75
CA ALA A 539 24.70 27.12 33.66
C ALA A 539 25.61 26.13 32.92
N GLU A 540 25.42 24.84 33.17
CA GLU A 540 26.18 23.75 32.54
C GLU A 540 25.44 23.17 31.33
N ILE A 541 24.12 23.29 31.32
CA ILE A 541 23.21 22.65 30.37
C ILE A 541 22.28 23.73 29.81
N ILE A 542 22.06 23.72 28.50
CA ILE A 542 21.03 24.54 27.86
C ILE A 542 20.04 23.71 27.05
N GLY A 543 18.77 24.08 27.18
CA GLY A 543 17.74 23.75 26.20
C GLY A 543 17.48 24.93 25.29
N VAL A 544 17.01 24.69 24.06
CA VAL A 544 16.70 25.75 23.10
C VAL A 544 15.29 25.62 22.51
N GLY A 545 14.60 26.75 22.39
CA GLY A 545 13.40 26.92 21.58
C GLY A 545 13.59 28.09 20.64
N VAL A 546 13.11 27.95 19.40
CA VAL A 546 13.24 28.98 18.37
C VAL A 546 11.91 29.11 17.67
N ASP A 547 11.25 30.25 17.84
CA ASP A 547 9.91 30.44 17.32
C ASP A 547 9.65 31.91 16.96
N ARG A 548 8.74 32.10 16.00
CA ARG A 548 8.01 33.36 15.94
C ARG A 548 7.08 33.40 17.14
N ILE A 549 6.97 34.55 17.81
CA ILE A 549 6.04 34.70 18.94
C ILE A 549 4.62 34.71 18.37
N ASP A 550 4.02 33.53 18.33
CA ASP A 550 2.75 33.21 17.71
C ASP A 550 2.03 32.20 18.62
N TYR A 551 0.73 32.39 18.81
CA TYR A 551 -0.09 31.58 19.71
C TYR A 551 -0.21 30.10 19.28
N THR A 552 0.24 29.76 18.08
CA THR A 552 0.32 28.37 17.59
C THR A 552 1.54 27.60 18.11
N LYS A 553 2.54 28.31 18.66
CA LYS A 553 3.86 27.72 18.98
C LYS A 553 3.98 27.09 20.37
N GLY A 554 2.99 27.27 21.22
CA GLY A 554 2.94 26.64 22.54
C GLY A 554 4.08 27.07 23.46
N ILE A 555 4.51 28.34 23.37
CA ILE A 555 5.66 28.89 24.13
C ILE A 555 5.33 28.96 25.63
N VAL A 556 4.10 29.34 25.96
CA VAL A 556 3.63 29.38 27.36
C VAL A 556 3.61 27.98 27.95
N GLU A 557 3.03 27.01 27.25
CA GLU A 557 2.99 25.60 27.66
C GLU A 557 4.40 25.02 27.84
N ARG A 558 5.35 25.42 26.97
CA ARG A 558 6.76 25.08 27.09
C ARG A 558 7.37 25.61 28.39
N PHE A 559 7.13 26.88 28.71
CA PHE A 559 7.63 27.50 29.93
C PHE A 559 7.05 26.84 31.18
N LEU A 560 5.75 26.51 31.16
CA LEU A 560 5.11 25.74 32.24
C LEU A 560 5.74 24.35 32.41
N ALA A 561 6.08 23.66 31.30
CA ALA A 561 6.77 22.38 31.37
C ALA A 561 8.19 22.49 31.95
N ILE A 562 8.90 23.58 31.64
CA ILE A 562 10.22 23.88 32.22
C ILE A 562 10.11 24.17 33.71
N GLU A 563 9.15 24.99 34.14
CA GLU A 563 8.87 25.20 35.57
C GLU A 563 8.57 23.88 36.25
N ARG A 564 7.69 23.05 35.68
CA ARG A 564 7.33 21.75 36.25
C ARG A 564 8.52 20.79 36.34
N PHE A 565 9.38 20.79 35.33
CA PHE A 565 10.64 20.04 35.34
C PHE A 565 11.55 20.48 36.51
N LEU A 566 11.73 21.79 36.71
CA LEU A 566 12.57 22.33 37.79
C LEU A 566 11.98 22.07 39.19
N GLU A 567 10.66 22.01 39.33
CA GLU A 567 9.99 21.61 40.58
C GLU A 567 10.25 20.15 40.91
N ARG A 568 10.07 19.25 39.94
CA ARG A 568 10.17 17.80 40.16
C ARG A 568 11.61 17.31 40.23
N TYR A 569 12.53 18.02 39.57
CA TYR A 569 13.94 17.67 39.51
C TYR A 569 14.84 18.83 39.98
N PRO A 570 14.83 19.16 41.30
CA PRO A 570 15.58 20.30 41.84
C PRO A 570 17.10 20.25 41.59
N ALA A 571 17.65 19.07 41.29
CA ALA A 571 19.07 18.89 40.95
C ALA A 571 19.51 19.68 39.70
N TYR A 572 18.57 20.08 38.84
CA TYR A 572 18.83 20.91 37.66
C TYR A 572 18.71 22.42 37.93
N GLN A 573 18.21 22.83 39.10
CA GLN A 573 18.22 24.25 39.47
C GLN A 573 19.67 24.73 39.64
N GLY A 574 19.99 25.88 39.06
CA GLY A 574 21.37 26.39 38.99
C GLY A 574 22.23 25.78 37.87
N LYS A 575 21.76 24.72 37.20
CA LYS A 575 22.55 23.99 36.18
C LYS A 575 21.95 24.05 34.78
N PHE A 576 20.62 24.07 34.68
CA PHE A 576 19.89 24.11 33.41
C PHE A 576 19.34 25.52 33.16
N THR A 577 19.57 26.05 31.96
CA THR A 577 18.90 27.26 31.46
C THR A 577 18.25 26.97 30.12
N PHE A 578 16.97 27.28 29.99
CA PHE A 578 16.27 27.24 28.72
C PHE A 578 16.41 28.56 27.97
N VAL A 579 16.84 28.53 26.72
CA VAL A 579 17.02 29.69 25.86
C VAL A 579 15.91 29.72 24.81
N GLU A 580 15.05 30.72 24.90
CA GLU A 580 13.96 30.93 23.93
C GLU A 580 14.32 32.10 23.02
N LEU A 581 14.59 31.80 21.75
CA LEU A 581 14.79 32.80 20.70
C LEU A 581 13.43 33.13 20.06
N GLY A 582 12.81 34.21 20.55
CA GLY A 582 11.47 34.62 20.15
C GLY A 582 11.49 35.84 19.23
N ALA A 583 11.16 35.66 17.95
CA ALA A 583 11.03 36.78 17.02
C ALA A 583 9.61 37.39 17.09
N PRO A 584 9.45 38.68 17.47
CA PRO A 584 8.16 39.34 17.40
C PRO A 584 7.60 39.31 15.97
N SER A 585 6.32 38.99 15.83
CA SER A 585 5.67 38.87 14.53
C SER A 585 4.26 39.47 14.60
N ARG A 586 3.89 40.25 13.58
CA ARG A 586 2.51 40.76 13.40
C ARG A 586 1.95 41.51 14.62
N THR A 587 2.78 42.29 15.31
CA THR A 587 2.43 42.97 16.57
C THR A 587 1.35 44.05 16.42
N HIS A 588 1.01 44.44 15.19
CA HIS A 588 -0.16 45.29 14.91
C HIS A 588 -1.49 44.60 15.26
N ILE A 589 -1.53 43.27 15.23
CA ILE A 589 -2.69 42.49 15.63
C ILE A 589 -2.69 42.34 17.15
N LYS A 590 -3.76 42.79 17.81
CA LYS A 590 -3.88 42.80 19.28
C LYS A 590 -3.54 41.44 19.91
N ARG A 591 -4.05 40.33 19.36
CA ARG A 591 -3.79 38.99 19.91
C ARG A 591 -2.30 38.62 19.92
N TYR A 592 -1.52 39.05 18.93
CA TYR A 592 -0.07 38.82 18.89
C TYR A 592 0.66 39.70 19.90
N ALA A 593 0.24 40.97 20.05
CA ALA A 593 0.79 41.85 21.09
C ALA A 593 0.49 41.33 22.51
N ASP A 594 -0.73 40.83 22.73
CA ASP A 594 -1.12 40.17 23.97
C ASP A 594 -0.23 38.92 24.21
N MET A 595 -0.03 38.08 23.18
CA MET A 595 0.83 36.88 23.27
C MET A 595 2.28 37.22 23.63
N VAL A 596 2.86 38.29 23.06
CA VAL A 596 4.20 38.75 23.44
C VAL A 596 4.23 39.10 24.93
N SER A 597 3.23 39.83 25.41
CA SER A 597 3.14 40.23 26.82
C SER A 597 2.95 39.03 27.75
N GLU A 598 2.12 38.05 27.34
CA GLU A 598 1.89 36.78 28.05
C GLU A 598 3.19 35.98 28.20
N VAL A 599 3.94 35.80 27.11
CA VAL A 599 5.22 35.07 27.09
C VAL A 599 6.27 35.76 27.97
N GLU A 600 6.38 37.09 27.89
CA GLU A 600 7.30 37.87 28.71
C GLU A 600 6.97 37.76 30.20
N ALA A 601 5.71 37.99 30.57
CA ALA A 601 5.25 37.90 31.94
C ALA A 601 5.49 36.50 32.52
N GLU A 602 5.25 35.45 31.73
CA GLU A 602 5.44 34.07 32.18
C GLU A 602 6.93 33.72 32.38
N ALA A 603 7.80 34.12 31.45
CA ALA A 603 9.25 33.97 31.61
C ALA A 603 9.74 34.71 32.86
N GLU A 604 9.29 35.94 33.09
CA GLU A 604 9.66 36.74 34.26
C GLU A 604 9.15 36.14 35.56
N ARG A 605 7.91 35.64 35.60
CA ARG A 605 7.31 34.98 36.76
C ARG A 605 8.13 33.77 37.18
N ILE A 606 8.46 32.90 36.23
CA ILE A 606 9.26 31.68 36.48
C ILE A 606 10.69 32.07 36.89
N ASN A 607 11.29 33.04 36.20
CA ASN A 607 12.60 33.54 36.59
C ASN A 607 12.61 34.11 38.00
N TRP A 608 11.60 34.89 38.41
CA TRP A 608 11.51 35.39 39.79
C TRP A 608 11.44 34.27 40.82
N ARG A 609 10.74 33.19 40.48
CA ARG A 609 10.58 32.04 41.38
C ARG A 609 11.89 31.30 41.65
N PHE A 610 12.76 31.12 40.64
CA PHE A 610 13.95 30.26 40.77
C PHE A 610 15.30 30.98 40.67
N LYS A 611 15.37 32.21 40.14
CA LYS A 611 16.65 32.88 39.86
C LYS A 611 17.53 33.00 41.10
N THR A 612 18.83 32.94 40.87
CA THR A 612 19.86 33.33 41.84
C THR A 612 20.65 34.52 41.30
N LYS A 613 21.72 34.93 42.00
CA LYS A 613 22.56 36.05 41.58
C LYS A 613 23.22 35.82 40.20
N GLU A 614 23.57 34.58 39.87
CA GLU A 614 24.34 34.23 38.68
C GLU A 614 23.60 33.26 37.75
N TRP A 615 22.33 32.92 38.03
CA TRP A 615 21.56 31.96 37.25
C TRP A 615 20.10 32.38 37.11
N ARG A 616 19.52 32.13 35.94
CA ARG A 616 18.08 32.19 35.70
C ARG A 616 17.64 31.00 34.85
N PRO A 617 16.46 30.42 35.12
CA PRO A 617 15.97 29.26 34.38
C PRO A 617 15.63 29.55 32.93
N ILE A 618 15.13 30.75 32.58
CA ILE A 618 14.70 31.10 31.22
C ILE A 618 15.44 32.35 30.74
N LEU A 619 16.19 32.20 29.64
CA LEU A 619 16.75 33.30 28.85
C LEU A 619 15.83 33.54 27.65
N PHE A 620 14.98 34.56 27.73
CA PHE A 620 14.13 34.97 26.62
C PHE A 620 14.80 36.06 25.78
N LEU A 621 15.13 35.75 24.53
CA LEU A 621 15.75 36.66 23.58
C LEU A 621 14.67 37.16 22.60
N LYS A 622 14.03 38.28 22.97
CA LYS A 622 12.98 38.92 22.16
C LYS A 622 13.59 39.80 21.07
N LYS A 623 14.06 39.21 19.98
CA LYS A 623 14.48 39.96 18.78
C LYS A 623 14.43 39.09 17.53
N HIS A 624 14.56 39.73 16.37
CA HIS A 624 14.82 39.01 15.14
C HIS A 624 16.23 38.39 15.18
N HIS A 625 16.33 37.11 14.82
CA HIS A 625 17.60 36.39 14.75
C HIS A 625 17.75 35.81 13.35
N SER A 626 18.91 36.03 12.74
CA SER A 626 19.28 35.37 11.49
C SER A 626 19.63 33.90 11.74
N HIS A 627 19.66 33.10 10.68
CA HIS A 627 20.14 31.70 10.76
C HIS A 627 21.56 31.60 11.35
N GLN A 628 22.41 32.59 11.08
CA GLN A 628 23.76 32.66 11.63
C GLN A 628 23.75 32.93 13.14
N ASP A 629 22.80 33.73 13.64
CA ASP A 629 22.66 34.01 15.08
C ASP A 629 22.11 32.80 15.86
N ILE A 630 21.29 31.97 15.22
CA ILE A 630 20.63 30.81 15.86
C ILE A 630 21.56 29.59 15.91
N GLN A 631 22.39 29.39 14.88
CA GLN A 631 23.24 28.20 14.74
C GLN A 631 24.13 27.89 15.97
N PRO A 632 24.78 28.87 16.64
CA PRO A 632 25.55 28.60 17.85
C PRO A 632 24.70 27.99 18.98
N TRP A 633 23.45 28.46 19.15
CA TRP A 633 22.53 27.94 20.16
C TRP A 633 22.10 26.51 19.84
N TYR A 634 21.74 26.22 18.58
CA TYR A 634 21.39 24.86 18.19
C TYR A 634 22.54 23.88 18.40
N ARG A 635 23.78 24.28 18.12
CA ARG A 635 24.97 23.42 18.31
C ARG A 635 25.31 23.19 19.78
N ALA A 636 25.12 24.19 20.63
CA ALA A 636 25.45 24.10 22.04
C ALA A 636 24.38 23.41 22.90
N ALA A 637 23.12 23.39 22.46
CA ALA A 637 22.00 22.88 23.26
C ALA A 637 21.98 21.36 23.42
N GLN A 638 21.74 20.86 24.64
CA GLN A 638 21.56 19.42 24.86
C GLN A 638 20.17 18.96 24.43
N VAL A 639 19.20 19.87 24.39
CA VAL A 639 17.82 19.56 24.01
C VAL A 639 17.18 20.72 23.24
N CYS A 640 16.45 20.41 22.18
CA CYS A 640 15.60 21.37 21.47
C CYS A 640 14.13 21.04 21.71
N LEU A 641 13.34 22.05 22.07
CA LEU A 641 11.92 21.92 22.37
C LEU A 641 11.10 22.58 21.27
N VAL A 642 10.42 21.76 20.47
CA VAL A 642 9.50 22.20 19.42
C VAL A 642 8.09 21.77 19.80
N THR A 643 7.41 22.59 20.60
CA THR A 643 6.15 22.24 21.29
C THR A 643 4.92 22.92 20.67
N SER A 644 4.90 23.08 19.34
CA SER A 644 3.80 23.76 18.66
C SER A 644 2.45 23.09 18.93
N LEU A 645 1.44 23.88 19.27
CA LEU A 645 0.07 23.41 19.50
C LEU A 645 -0.57 22.90 18.20
N HIS A 646 -0.23 23.55 17.08
CA HIS A 646 -0.57 23.09 15.74
C HIS A 646 0.40 23.73 14.73
N ASP A 647 1.02 22.94 13.86
CA ASP A 647 1.99 23.44 12.88
C ASP A 647 1.97 22.59 11.60
N GLY A 648 1.99 23.25 10.44
CA GLY A 648 1.94 22.59 9.14
C GLY A 648 3.09 21.61 8.94
N MET A 649 4.30 21.99 9.36
CA MET A 649 5.50 21.15 9.30
C MET A 649 6.43 21.41 10.48
N ASN A 650 6.83 22.66 10.73
CA ASN A 650 7.93 23.08 11.60
C ASN A 650 9.34 22.75 11.07
N LEU A 651 9.99 23.76 10.49
CA LEU A 651 11.36 23.64 9.96
C LEU A 651 12.45 23.81 11.04
N VAL A 652 12.14 24.47 12.16
CA VAL A 652 13.06 24.62 13.30
C VAL A 652 13.53 23.27 13.83
N ALA A 653 12.61 22.29 13.90
CA ALA A 653 12.95 20.91 14.23
C ALA A 653 14.02 20.32 13.28
N LYS A 654 13.84 20.55 11.97
CA LYS A 654 14.76 20.06 10.93
C LYS A 654 16.10 20.82 10.95
N GLU A 655 16.08 22.13 11.18
CA GLU A 655 17.28 22.97 11.32
C GLU A 655 18.12 22.56 12.53
N PHE A 656 17.48 22.30 13.68
CA PHE A 656 18.17 21.80 14.86
C PHE A 656 18.91 20.50 14.53
N ILE A 657 18.21 19.50 13.98
CA ILE A 657 18.81 18.21 13.58
C ILE A 657 19.96 18.41 12.58
N ALA A 658 19.78 19.26 11.57
CA ALA A 658 20.81 19.55 10.59
C ALA A 658 22.08 20.16 11.20
N SER A 659 21.92 20.96 12.27
CA SER A 659 23.05 21.60 12.96
C SER A 659 23.88 20.64 13.84
N ARG A 660 23.38 19.43 14.15
CA ARG A 660 24.01 18.47 15.08
C ARG A 660 25.09 17.62 14.43
N GLY A 661 26.22 18.25 14.07
CA GLY A 661 27.36 17.59 13.42
C GLY A 661 27.91 16.35 14.16
N THR A 662 27.90 16.40 15.50
CA THR A 662 28.36 15.34 16.43
C THR A 662 27.33 14.25 16.71
N ASN A 663 26.14 14.35 16.12
CA ASN A 663 24.97 13.49 16.36
C ASN A 663 24.49 13.47 17.83
N ASP A 664 24.98 14.33 18.70
CA ASP A 664 24.51 14.45 20.08
C ASP A 664 23.31 15.41 20.18
N GLY A 665 22.71 15.47 21.36
CA GLY A 665 21.54 16.29 21.65
C GLY A 665 20.23 15.60 21.29
N THR A 666 19.14 16.08 21.89
CA THR A 666 17.81 15.46 21.78
C THR A 666 16.78 16.44 21.26
N LEU A 667 15.92 16.00 20.34
CA LEU A 667 14.75 16.76 19.90
C LEU A 667 13.50 16.30 20.65
N ILE A 668 12.82 17.22 21.32
CA ILE A 668 11.46 17.05 21.84
C ILE A 668 10.51 17.73 20.86
N LEU A 669 9.55 16.97 20.33
CA LEU A 669 8.71 17.41 19.21
C LEU A 669 7.23 17.17 19.48
N SER A 670 6.42 18.21 19.27
CA SER A 670 4.97 18.10 19.35
C SER A 670 4.43 17.13 18.30
N ARG A 671 3.52 16.26 18.72
CA ARG A 671 2.75 15.38 17.80
C ARG A 671 1.87 16.15 16.80
N PHE A 672 1.63 17.44 17.05
CA PHE A 672 0.81 18.32 16.21
C PHE A 672 1.62 19.14 15.20
N ALA A 673 2.95 18.94 15.15
CA ALA A 673 3.78 19.45 14.07
C ALA A 673 3.87 18.41 12.93
N GLY A 674 3.74 18.83 11.68
CA GLY A 674 3.87 17.93 10.53
C GLY A 674 5.19 17.14 10.51
N ALA A 675 6.28 17.72 11.01
CA ALA A 675 7.59 17.09 11.09
C ALA A 675 7.61 15.82 11.96
N ALA A 676 6.67 15.67 12.90
CA ALA A 676 6.56 14.47 13.74
C ALA A 676 6.23 13.21 12.93
N ARG A 677 5.74 13.34 11.69
CA ARG A 677 5.47 12.21 10.79
C ARG A 677 6.76 11.62 10.19
N GLU A 678 7.77 12.46 10.01
CA GLU A 678 9.07 12.10 9.44
C GLU A 678 10.12 11.84 10.52
N LEU A 679 10.13 12.66 11.57
CA LEU A 679 11.14 12.65 12.64
C LEU A 679 10.73 11.75 13.82
N ARG A 680 10.54 10.46 13.55
CA ARG A 680 9.99 9.49 14.53
C ARG A 680 10.90 9.17 15.72
N ASP A 681 12.20 9.43 15.57
CA ASP A 681 13.20 9.20 16.61
C ASP A 681 13.30 10.36 17.63
N ALA A 682 12.59 11.47 17.37
CA ALA A 682 12.38 12.53 18.35
C ALA A 682 11.52 12.04 19.53
N LEU A 683 11.64 12.71 20.68
CA LEU A 683 10.74 12.49 21.80
C LEU A 683 9.40 13.18 21.52
N ILE A 684 8.44 12.40 21.01
CA ILE A 684 7.13 12.93 20.64
C ILE A 684 6.28 13.19 21.89
N VAL A 685 5.82 14.43 22.03
CA VAL A 685 5.00 14.87 23.17
C VAL A 685 3.66 15.47 22.72
N ASN A 686 2.69 15.43 23.62
CA ASN A 686 1.51 16.26 23.55
C ASN A 686 1.81 17.57 24.31
N PRO A 687 1.93 18.73 23.65
CA PRO A 687 2.30 20.00 24.31
C PRO A 687 1.26 20.48 25.32
N TYR A 688 0.02 19.98 25.27
CA TYR A 688 -1.01 20.24 26.28
C TYR A 688 -0.80 19.45 27.58
N ASP A 689 0.08 18.45 27.57
CA ASP A 689 0.48 17.68 28.74
C ASP A 689 1.82 18.20 29.28
N VAL A 690 1.72 19.13 30.22
CA VAL A 690 2.85 19.77 30.89
C VAL A 690 3.71 18.73 31.63
N GLU A 691 3.09 17.72 32.24
CA GLU A 691 3.81 16.65 32.95
C GLU A 691 4.60 15.77 31.99
N GLN A 692 3.98 15.34 30.89
CA GLN A 692 4.65 14.56 29.88
C GLN A 692 5.83 15.33 29.28
N THR A 693 5.67 16.62 29.01
CA THR A 693 6.74 17.45 28.44
C THR A 693 7.89 17.63 29.44
N ALA A 694 7.59 17.82 30.73
CA ALA A 694 8.60 17.87 31.79
C ALA A 694 9.36 16.53 31.95
N GLU A 695 8.66 15.40 31.89
CA GLU A 695 9.27 14.06 31.90
C GLU A 695 10.14 13.81 30.66
N ALA A 696 9.68 14.23 29.48
CA ALA A 696 10.45 14.13 28.25
C ALA A 696 11.73 14.98 28.33
N LEU A 697 11.67 16.16 28.96
CA LEU A 697 12.84 17.01 29.21
C LEU A 697 13.85 16.31 30.13
N ARG A 698 13.41 15.73 31.25
CA ARG A 698 14.29 14.91 32.10
C ARG A 698 14.91 13.77 31.31
N PHE A 699 14.08 12.98 30.62
CA PHE A 699 14.55 11.84 29.84
C PHE A 699 15.57 12.25 28.77
N ALA A 700 15.35 13.37 28.08
CA ALA A 700 16.28 13.92 27.10
C ALA A 700 17.66 14.26 27.70
N LEU A 701 17.69 14.83 28.91
CA LEU A 701 18.93 15.23 29.58
C LEU A 701 19.67 14.05 30.22
N GLU A 702 18.96 13.00 30.62
CA GLU A 702 19.54 11.77 31.18
C GLU A 702 19.84 10.69 30.12
N MET A 703 19.41 10.90 28.87
CA MET A 703 19.56 9.94 27.78
C MET A 703 21.05 9.62 27.55
N PRO A 704 21.45 8.34 27.50
CA PRO A 704 22.83 7.97 27.18
C PRO A 704 23.26 8.53 25.82
N VAL A 705 24.49 9.04 25.72
CA VAL A 705 25.04 9.66 24.50
C VAL A 705 24.93 8.72 23.28
N ALA A 706 25.13 7.42 23.47
CA ALA A 706 24.98 6.43 22.39
C ALA A 706 23.56 6.39 21.82
N GLU A 707 22.52 6.51 22.67
CA GLU A 707 21.13 6.55 22.22
C GLU A 707 20.82 7.87 21.52
N GLN A 708 21.33 9.00 22.04
CA GLN A 708 21.20 10.31 21.38
C GLN A 708 21.78 10.26 19.96
N GLN A 709 23.00 9.71 19.82
CA GLN A 709 23.70 9.53 18.55
C GLN A 709 22.94 8.67 17.55
N GLU A 710 22.39 7.54 17.99
CA GLU A 710 21.61 6.67 17.13
C GLU A 710 20.35 7.37 16.60
N ARG A 711 19.59 8.03 17.50
CA ARG A 711 18.37 8.77 17.14
C ARG A 711 18.67 9.92 16.19
N MET A 712 19.66 10.75 16.53
CA MET A 712 20.04 11.91 15.72
C MET A 712 20.56 11.50 14.35
N GLN A 713 21.37 10.45 14.27
CA GLN A 713 21.89 9.94 13.00
C GLN A 713 20.75 9.50 12.08
N ARG A 714 19.76 8.76 12.58
CA ARG A 714 18.58 8.37 11.79
C ARG A 714 17.78 9.58 11.32
N MET A 715 17.56 10.57 12.18
CA MET A 715 16.85 11.79 11.80
C MET A 715 17.63 12.62 10.76
N ARG A 716 18.95 12.75 10.89
CA ARG A 716 19.79 13.44 9.89
C ARG A 716 19.79 12.69 8.56
N GLN A 717 19.81 11.36 8.56
CA GLN A 717 19.69 10.55 7.33
C GLN A 717 18.32 10.74 6.66
N GLN A 718 17.24 10.86 7.45
CA GLN A 718 15.92 11.20 6.93
C GLN A 718 15.93 12.58 6.27
N LEU A 719 16.63 13.58 6.83
CA LEU A 719 16.76 14.89 6.20
C LEU A 719 17.56 14.85 4.90
N VAL A 720 18.65 14.08 4.82
CA VAL A 720 19.45 13.95 3.58
C VAL A 720 18.62 13.33 2.44
N SER A 721 17.83 12.31 2.76
CA SER A 721 17.00 11.61 1.78
C SER A 721 15.74 12.40 1.41
N HIS A 722 15.17 13.15 2.35
CA HIS A 722 13.93 13.93 2.18
C HIS A 722 14.20 15.42 2.44
N ASN A 723 15.09 16.01 1.64
CA ASN A 723 15.40 17.43 1.69
C ASN A 723 14.50 18.25 0.75
N ILE A 724 14.72 19.56 0.76
CA ILE A 724 13.95 20.51 -0.04
C ILE A 724 14.05 20.28 -1.55
N TYR A 725 15.15 19.69 -2.00
CA TYR A 725 15.39 19.41 -3.42
C TYR A 725 14.53 18.24 -3.89
N LEU A 726 14.37 17.17 -3.08
CA LEU A 726 13.39 16.11 -3.37
C LEU A 726 11.97 16.69 -3.43
N TRP A 727 11.59 17.50 -2.43
CA TRP A 727 10.25 18.11 -2.38
C TRP A 727 9.93 18.89 -3.67
N ALA A 728 10.86 19.71 -4.14
CA ALA A 728 10.68 20.49 -5.36
C ALA A 728 10.61 19.60 -6.60
N ALA A 729 11.49 18.60 -6.69
CA ALA A 729 11.52 17.68 -7.82
C ALA A 729 10.22 16.88 -7.94
N ASP A 730 9.72 16.31 -6.84
CA ASP A 730 8.49 15.54 -6.82
C ASP A 730 7.28 16.40 -7.18
N LEU A 731 7.18 17.61 -6.62
CA LEU A 731 6.11 18.55 -6.94
C LEU A 731 6.12 18.91 -8.43
N ILE A 732 7.27 19.29 -8.98
CA ILE A 732 7.39 19.68 -10.40
C ILE A 732 7.15 18.49 -11.31
N ARG A 733 7.65 17.29 -10.97
CA ARG A 733 7.43 16.06 -11.74
C ARG A 733 5.95 15.71 -11.81
N GLU A 734 5.26 15.77 -10.68
CA GLU A 734 3.83 15.49 -10.62
C GLU A 734 3.02 16.53 -11.41
N LEU A 735 3.34 17.82 -11.26
CA LEU A 735 2.66 18.88 -12.00
C LEU A 735 2.86 18.76 -13.51
N THR A 736 4.08 18.48 -13.96
CA THR A 736 4.40 18.36 -15.38
C THR A 736 3.80 17.10 -16.02
N ALA A 737 3.58 16.03 -15.25
CA ALA A 737 2.92 14.81 -15.72
C ALA A 737 1.42 15.00 -16.01
N ILE A 738 0.78 16.05 -15.47
CA ILE A 738 -0.63 16.35 -15.71
C ILE A 738 -0.84 16.77 -17.17
N ARG A 739 -1.60 15.95 -17.91
CA ARG A 739 -2.04 16.29 -19.26
C ARG A 739 -3.17 17.32 -19.18
N LEU A 740 -2.87 18.54 -19.61
CA LEU A 740 -3.89 19.58 -19.78
C LEU A 740 -4.86 19.17 -20.90
N PRO A 741 -6.18 19.39 -20.73
CA PRO A 741 -7.14 19.18 -21.81
C PRO A 741 -6.77 20.09 -22.99
N VAL A 742 -6.61 19.51 -24.18
CA VAL A 742 -6.44 20.28 -25.41
C VAL A 742 -7.76 20.96 -25.71
N ASN A 743 -7.79 22.29 -25.66
CA ASN A 743 -8.98 23.05 -26.07
C ASN A 743 -9.15 22.93 -27.59
N THR A 744 -9.91 21.94 -28.05
CA THR A 744 -10.48 21.93 -29.40
C THR A 744 -11.74 22.78 -29.41
N ALA A 745 -11.58 24.09 -29.45
CA ALA A 745 -12.61 25.04 -29.87
C ALA A 745 -11.90 25.98 -30.86
N GLY A 746 -12.10 25.87 -32.17
CA GLY A 746 -13.38 26.03 -32.83
C GLY A 746 -13.50 27.52 -33.15
N GLY A 747 -13.25 27.90 -34.40
CA GLY A 747 -13.29 29.29 -34.87
C GLY A 747 -14.61 30.00 -34.52
N PRO A 748 -14.63 31.34 -34.58
CA PRO A 748 -15.76 32.13 -34.10
C PRO A 748 -17.03 31.75 -34.84
N LYS A 749 -17.98 31.12 -34.13
CA LYS A 749 -19.38 31.09 -34.56
C LYS A 749 -19.96 32.45 -34.23
N THR A 750 -20.18 33.24 -35.27
CA THR A 750 -21.09 34.39 -35.28
C THR A 750 -22.47 33.92 -34.82
N GLU A 751 -22.88 34.30 -33.61
CA GLU A 751 -24.28 34.31 -33.21
C GLU A 751 -24.93 35.56 -33.80
N GLU A 752 -25.74 35.33 -34.84
CA GLU A 752 -26.73 36.30 -35.30
C GLU A 752 -27.78 36.51 -34.20
N THR A 753 -27.91 37.75 -33.77
CA THR A 753 -29.03 38.27 -33.01
C THR A 753 -30.33 38.08 -33.79
N GLY A 754 -31.18 37.16 -33.34
CA GLY A 754 -32.57 37.03 -33.78
C GLY A 754 -33.53 37.50 -32.68
N ALA A 755 -34.22 38.61 -32.95
CA ALA A 755 -35.24 39.21 -32.11
C ALA A 755 -36.49 38.34 -31.97
N THR A 756 -37.05 38.24 -30.76
CA THR A 756 -38.45 38.63 -30.40
C THR A 756 -38.68 38.45 -28.90
#